data_AF-A0A1H5UHE7-F1
#
_entry.id   AF-A0A1H5UHE7-F1
#
_cell.length_a   1.000
_cell.length_b   1.000
_cell.length_c   1.000
_cell.angle_alpha   90.00
_cell.angle_beta   90.00
_cell.angle_gamma   90.00
#
_symmetry.space_group_name_H-M   'P 1'
#
loop_
_entity.id
_entity.type
_entity.pdbx_description
1 polymer ?
#
loop_
_entity_poly.entity_id
_entity_poly.type
_entity_poly.pdbx_seq_one_letter_code
_entity_poly.pdbx_strand_id
1 'polypeptide(L)'
;MRVVLPLDDATADLATVGGKGASLARLTRAGLPVPGGFHITTDAYRAFVAGFREEILQAGDPDRVAALFAGHDMPGDLAGEILRAYAALGDDVPVAVRSSATAEDLPDMSFAGQQDTYLNIRGDALLDAVKRCWASLWNPRAIAYRDQNGVPHDDVALAVVVQELVDADAAGVMFTADPVSGARDRTVINASWGLGEAVVGGQVTPDTTVVSGGAVVDARTSDKTVMTVRTSGGTEERPVPGELRSRRVLDEAQAVALAGLGARIQDLYGTPMDVEWALRDGAFAIVQARPITGLKPPVEEWNDSLRGDYLWTGGNLGEAIPDVMTPITWSFVRLFIHEAMYASTLPGFDLVGNIGGRFYMNLSVTFSIAKALGMQSRLGAVEQVFGKIPPGLDVPMLRVSRWEIIKRVLPMALHIRRRVRDNLKGMRAFLATSRQRCEELRERIAATGTGPELAALWAAEIEPHVVTSCRMLEAAGRQGGVTLVHTRDRLREMMGEADAEAMLTGVNADGELASMGPVLGLSRLARGEITRDEFARAYGHRGPHEFEVSIPRPGEDPAWIDAQLAGLRDTRAGTEALLTRQRAAREEAWARFARRHPRKESAMRARVRRWNAVVRDRESTRSENMRAFWVLRAFTVRAGELTGIGDDVFFLDLPELLALLRGDRTGLERVAARRATYERYAALPPYPVLIVGHFDPVRWAADPDRRGDIYDARGARVPVSDTVTGFPGAPGVVEGIARVISGPEEGERLKPGEILVTTLTNVGWTPMFPRAAAVVTDMGAPLSHASIVARELGIPAVVGTGNATMRLRDGDRIRVDGERGTVELLTPQDSAKPATAGTGV
;
A
#
# COMPACT_ATOMS: atom_id res chain seq x y z
N MET A 1 -30.35 -36.87 -0.62
CA MET A 1 -29.01 -36.62 -1.18
C MET A 1 -29.01 -37.12 -2.61
N ARG A 2 -28.56 -36.31 -3.58
CA ARG A 2 -28.36 -36.75 -4.96
C ARG A 2 -26.90 -37.19 -5.10
N VAL A 3 -26.67 -38.46 -5.40
CA VAL A 3 -25.31 -39.00 -5.58
C VAL A 3 -24.76 -38.76 -6.98
N VAL A 4 -25.63 -38.49 -7.94
CA VAL A 4 -25.29 -38.10 -9.32
C VAL A 4 -26.04 -36.83 -9.71
N LEU A 5 -25.35 -35.93 -10.43
CA LEU A 5 -25.93 -34.73 -11.04
C LEU A 5 -25.61 -34.71 -12.55
N PRO A 6 -26.54 -34.27 -13.42
CA PRO A 6 -26.25 -33.95 -14.81
C PRO A 6 -25.10 -32.94 -14.93
N LEU A 7 -24.36 -32.97 -16.05
CA LEU A 7 -23.20 -32.10 -16.23
C LEU A 7 -23.56 -30.61 -16.10
N ASP A 8 -24.75 -30.22 -16.56
CA ASP A 8 -25.25 -28.83 -16.60
C ASP A 8 -26.09 -28.43 -15.37
N ASP A 9 -26.22 -29.29 -14.35
CA ASP A 9 -27.09 -29.05 -13.19
C ASP A 9 -26.75 -27.72 -12.49
N ALA A 10 -27.78 -26.91 -12.22
CA ALA A 10 -27.62 -25.59 -11.61
C ALA A 10 -27.15 -25.64 -10.13
N THR A 11 -27.30 -26.78 -9.48
CA THR A 11 -26.87 -27.04 -8.10
C THR A 11 -25.43 -27.56 -8.01
N ALA A 12 -24.76 -27.80 -9.13
CA ALA A 12 -23.36 -28.21 -9.19
C ALA A 12 -22.44 -27.04 -8.80
N ASP A 13 -22.03 -27.03 -7.53
CA ASP A 13 -21.15 -26.04 -6.91
C ASP A 13 -19.84 -26.67 -6.40
N LEU A 14 -18.92 -25.83 -5.91
CA LEU A 14 -17.60 -26.27 -5.43
C LEU A 14 -17.69 -27.32 -4.32
N ALA A 15 -18.71 -27.26 -3.45
CA ALA A 15 -18.88 -28.16 -2.30
C ALA A 15 -19.43 -29.54 -2.72
N THR A 16 -20.28 -29.56 -3.74
CA THR A 16 -20.99 -30.76 -4.20
C THR A 16 -20.23 -31.54 -5.26
N VAL A 17 -19.60 -30.84 -6.23
CA VAL A 17 -18.95 -31.48 -7.40
C VAL A 17 -17.48 -31.11 -7.56
N GLY A 18 -16.90 -30.35 -6.62
CA GLY A 18 -15.52 -29.90 -6.68
C GLY A 18 -15.27 -28.84 -7.77
N GLY A 19 -14.01 -28.40 -7.87
CA GLY A 19 -13.61 -27.28 -8.72
C GLY A 19 -13.85 -27.51 -10.21
N LYS A 20 -13.32 -28.62 -10.74
CA LYS A 20 -13.47 -29.01 -12.15
C LYS A 20 -14.93 -29.22 -12.53
N GLY A 21 -15.68 -29.93 -11.67
CA GLY A 21 -17.10 -30.21 -11.88
C GLY A 21 -17.93 -28.93 -11.97
N ALA A 22 -17.73 -28.01 -11.01
CA ALA A 22 -18.44 -26.72 -10.99
C ALA A 22 -18.09 -25.86 -12.21
N SER A 23 -16.82 -25.89 -12.63
CA SER A 23 -16.36 -25.20 -13.83
C SER A 23 -17.02 -25.76 -15.10
N LEU A 24 -17.02 -27.08 -15.29
CA LEU A 24 -17.65 -27.74 -16.43
C LEU A 24 -19.17 -27.49 -16.50
N ALA A 25 -19.85 -27.50 -15.35
CA ALA A 25 -21.26 -27.17 -15.29
C ALA A 25 -21.54 -25.74 -15.75
N ARG A 26 -20.71 -24.78 -15.32
CA ARG A 26 -20.80 -23.38 -15.73
C ARG A 26 -20.56 -23.20 -17.23
N LEU A 27 -19.55 -23.85 -17.79
CA LEU A 27 -19.24 -23.82 -19.22
C LEU A 27 -20.39 -24.40 -20.06
N THR A 28 -20.93 -25.54 -19.64
CA THR A 28 -22.03 -26.24 -20.35
C THR A 28 -23.29 -25.37 -20.39
N ARG A 29 -23.68 -24.77 -19.25
CA ARG A 29 -24.82 -23.84 -19.18
C ARG A 29 -24.64 -22.58 -20.02
N ALA A 30 -23.40 -22.17 -20.26
CA ALA A 30 -23.07 -21.03 -21.12
C ALA A 30 -23.09 -21.38 -22.63
N GLY A 31 -23.42 -22.61 -23.00
CA GLY A 31 -23.47 -23.07 -24.39
C GLY A 31 -22.08 -23.13 -25.04
N LEU A 32 -21.03 -23.37 -24.25
CA LEU A 32 -19.69 -23.68 -24.77
C LEU A 32 -19.60 -25.16 -25.15
N PRO A 33 -18.72 -25.55 -26.09
CA PRO A 33 -18.67 -26.91 -26.61
C PRO A 33 -18.00 -27.85 -25.59
N VAL A 34 -18.73 -28.27 -24.58
CA VAL A 34 -18.27 -29.22 -23.55
C VAL A 34 -18.81 -30.61 -23.89
N PRO A 35 -17.97 -31.67 -23.87
CA PRO A 35 -18.47 -33.04 -24.07
C PRO A 35 -19.48 -33.43 -23.00
N GLY A 36 -20.46 -34.27 -23.36
CA GLY A 36 -21.50 -34.75 -22.46
C GLY A 36 -20.94 -35.53 -21.27
N GLY A 37 -21.74 -35.70 -20.21
CA GLY A 37 -21.28 -36.36 -18.99
C GLY A 37 -22.19 -36.15 -17.79
N PHE A 38 -21.65 -36.47 -16.62
CA PHE A 38 -22.31 -36.27 -15.32
C PHE A 38 -21.28 -36.17 -14.18
N HIS A 39 -21.74 -35.64 -13.04
CA HIS A 39 -20.95 -35.53 -11.82
C HIS A 39 -21.39 -36.59 -10.81
N ILE A 40 -20.43 -37.28 -10.22
CA ILE A 40 -20.60 -38.11 -9.01
C ILE A 40 -20.22 -37.21 -7.83
N THR A 41 -21.19 -36.96 -6.95
CA THR A 41 -21.07 -35.89 -5.93
C THR A 41 -20.17 -36.30 -4.76
N THR A 42 -19.73 -35.32 -3.96
CA THR A 42 -19.00 -35.58 -2.71
C THR A 42 -19.82 -36.41 -1.71
N ASP A 43 -21.14 -36.36 -1.80
CA ASP A 43 -22.05 -37.19 -1.03
C ASP A 43 -21.97 -38.67 -1.40
N ALA A 44 -21.72 -39.00 -2.67
CA ALA A 44 -21.47 -40.36 -3.12
C ALA A 44 -20.20 -40.94 -2.47
N TYR A 45 -19.13 -40.14 -2.41
CA TYR A 45 -17.89 -40.52 -1.72
C TYR A 45 -18.15 -40.77 -0.24
N ARG A 46 -18.82 -39.85 0.45
CA ARG A 46 -19.16 -39.98 1.88
C ARG A 46 -19.99 -41.23 2.16
N ALA A 47 -20.97 -41.52 1.29
CA ALA A 47 -21.79 -42.72 1.40
C ALA A 47 -20.97 -44.01 1.21
N PHE A 48 -20.02 -44.02 0.28
CA PHE A 48 -19.15 -45.17 0.03
C PHE A 48 -18.23 -45.46 1.21
N VAL A 49 -17.51 -44.44 1.72
CA VAL A 49 -16.52 -44.64 2.79
C VAL A 49 -17.12 -44.79 4.18
N ALA A 50 -18.43 -44.52 4.37
CA ALA A 50 -19.08 -44.52 5.68
C ALA A 50 -18.84 -45.80 6.51
N GLY A 51 -18.73 -46.96 5.85
CA GLY A 51 -18.53 -48.25 6.50
C GLY A 51 -17.10 -48.55 6.95
N PHE A 52 -16.09 -47.87 6.40
CA PHE A 52 -14.66 -48.17 6.61
C PHE A 52 -13.79 -46.91 6.77
N ARG A 53 -14.40 -45.76 7.07
CA ARG A 53 -13.71 -44.46 7.19
C ARG A 53 -12.62 -44.47 8.28
N GLU A 54 -12.90 -45.08 9.42
CA GLU A 54 -11.93 -45.23 10.52
C GLU A 54 -10.70 -46.02 10.07
N GLU A 55 -10.89 -47.06 9.24
CA GLU A 55 -9.79 -47.86 8.70
C GLU A 55 -8.89 -47.05 7.75
N ILE A 56 -9.49 -46.14 6.97
CA ILE A 56 -8.73 -45.22 6.09
C ILE A 56 -7.84 -44.31 6.93
N LEU A 57 -8.38 -43.70 7.99
CA LEU A 57 -7.65 -42.77 8.86
C LEU A 57 -6.54 -43.47 9.65
N GLN A 58 -6.74 -44.74 10.01
CA GLN A 58 -5.78 -45.56 10.77
C GLN A 58 -4.75 -46.29 9.90
N ALA A 59 -4.98 -46.40 8.58
CA ALA A 59 -4.12 -47.17 7.68
C ALA A 59 -2.66 -46.69 7.71
N GLY A 60 -2.45 -45.37 7.84
CA GLY A 60 -1.15 -44.71 7.94
C GLY A 60 -0.26 -44.83 6.70
N ASP A 61 -0.73 -45.49 5.64
CA ASP A 61 0.01 -45.83 4.42
C ASP A 61 -0.93 -45.79 3.19
N PRO A 62 -0.61 -45.00 2.16
CA PRO A 62 -1.41 -44.87 0.92
C PRO A 62 -1.74 -46.19 0.22
N ASP A 63 -0.81 -47.16 0.21
CA ASP A 63 -1.03 -48.44 -0.49
C ASP A 63 -2.12 -49.28 0.22
N ARG A 64 -2.17 -49.23 1.55
CA ARG A 64 -3.25 -49.84 2.34
C ARG A 64 -4.58 -49.16 2.09
N VAL A 65 -4.60 -47.83 1.99
CA VAL A 65 -5.84 -47.11 1.67
C VAL A 65 -6.34 -47.51 0.27
N ALA A 66 -5.48 -47.54 -0.74
CA ALA A 66 -5.86 -47.99 -2.08
C ALA A 66 -6.44 -49.42 -2.08
N ALA A 67 -5.86 -50.33 -1.29
CA ALA A 67 -6.39 -51.69 -1.11
C ALA A 67 -7.78 -51.70 -0.43
N LEU A 68 -8.05 -50.81 0.52
CA LEU A 68 -9.38 -50.67 1.14
C LEU A 68 -10.44 -50.23 0.11
N PHE A 69 -10.13 -49.26 -0.74
CA PHE A 69 -11.02 -48.80 -1.81
C PHE A 69 -11.29 -49.91 -2.84
N ALA A 70 -10.28 -50.70 -3.19
CA ALA A 70 -10.42 -51.82 -4.11
C ALA A 70 -11.24 -52.99 -3.50
N GLY A 71 -11.01 -53.30 -2.22
CA GLY A 71 -11.61 -54.45 -1.54
C GLY A 71 -13.06 -54.27 -1.07
N HIS A 72 -13.54 -53.02 -0.93
CA HIS A 72 -14.93 -52.75 -0.52
C HIS A 72 -15.87 -52.59 -1.72
N ASP A 73 -16.98 -53.34 -1.72
CA ASP A 73 -18.00 -53.22 -2.75
C ASP A 73 -18.79 -51.91 -2.62
N MET A 74 -19.12 -51.33 -3.78
CA MET A 74 -19.95 -50.12 -3.82
C MET A 74 -21.40 -50.49 -3.47
N PRO A 75 -22.08 -49.77 -2.56
CA PRO A 75 -23.48 -50.04 -2.24
C PRO A 75 -24.35 -50.11 -3.50
N GLY A 76 -25.23 -51.11 -3.59
CA GLY A 76 -25.99 -51.41 -4.81
C GLY A 76 -26.82 -50.23 -5.34
N ASP A 77 -27.40 -49.44 -4.45
CA ASP A 77 -28.17 -48.24 -4.83
C ASP A 77 -27.27 -47.17 -5.48
N LEU A 78 -26.06 -46.97 -4.92
CA LEU A 78 -25.07 -46.02 -5.43
C LEU A 78 -24.51 -46.47 -6.80
N ALA A 79 -24.09 -47.73 -6.89
CA ALA A 79 -23.62 -48.32 -8.15
C ALA A 79 -24.70 -48.25 -9.24
N GLY A 80 -25.96 -48.54 -8.88
CA GLY A 80 -27.11 -48.48 -9.78
C GLY A 80 -27.38 -47.07 -10.29
N GLU A 81 -27.24 -46.02 -9.46
CA GLU A 81 -27.38 -44.63 -9.91
C GLU A 81 -26.27 -44.22 -10.89
N ILE A 82 -25.01 -44.56 -10.61
CA ILE A 82 -23.88 -44.25 -11.48
C ILE A 82 -24.02 -44.96 -12.84
N LEU A 83 -24.36 -46.25 -12.84
CA LEU A 83 -24.55 -47.04 -14.06
C LEU A 83 -25.74 -46.56 -14.89
N ARG A 84 -26.84 -46.11 -14.24
CA ARG A 84 -27.97 -45.48 -14.95
C ARG A 84 -27.58 -44.18 -15.64
N ALA A 85 -26.79 -43.34 -14.98
CA ALA A 85 -26.29 -42.11 -15.58
C ALA A 85 -25.33 -42.37 -16.74
N TYR A 86 -24.46 -43.38 -16.63
CA TYR A 86 -23.58 -43.81 -17.71
C TYR A 86 -24.36 -44.38 -18.90
N ALA A 87 -25.34 -45.25 -18.67
CA ALA A 87 -26.18 -45.80 -19.74
C ALA A 87 -26.98 -44.70 -20.48
N ALA A 88 -27.29 -43.58 -19.82
CA ALA A 88 -27.95 -42.44 -20.46
C ALA A 88 -27.06 -41.68 -21.46
N LEU A 89 -25.74 -41.87 -21.44
CA LEU A 89 -24.82 -41.34 -22.44
C LEU A 89 -24.85 -42.15 -23.75
N GLY A 90 -25.32 -43.39 -23.70
CA GLY A 90 -25.42 -44.31 -24.83
C GLY A 90 -24.75 -45.67 -24.57
N ASP A 91 -24.83 -46.56 -25.56
CA ASP A 91 -24.27 -47.91 -25.47
C ASP A 91 -22.74 -47.90 -25.63
N ASP A 92 -22.03 -48.41 -24.63
CA ASP A 92 -20.56 -48.57 -24.60
C ASP A 92 -19.76 -47.30 -24.98
N VAL A 93 -20.23 -46.14 -24.51
CA VAL A 93 -19.56 -44.85 -24.77
C VAL A 93 -18.24 -44.75 -23.99
N PRO A 94 -17.09 -44.52 -24.67
CA PRO A 94 -15.83 -44.33 -23.96
C PRO A 94 -15.86 -43.02 -23.16
N VAL A 95 -15.51 -43.09 -21.88
CA VAL A 95 -15.51 -41.92 -20.98
C VAL A 95 -14.13 -41.67 -20.36
N ALA A 96 -13.89 -40.42 -20.01
CA ALA A 96 -12.85 -39.97 -19.10
C ALA A 96 -13.44 -39.88 -17.68
N VAL A 97 -12.79 -40.53 -16.72
CA VAL A 97 -13.13 -40.48 -15.30
C VAL A 97 -12.09 -39.63 -14.59
N ARG A 98 -12.51 -38.48 -14.06
CA ARG A 98 -11.62 -37.43 -13.55
C ARG A 98 -11.99 -37.06 -12.12
N SER A 99 -11.01 -37.02 -11.24
CA SER A 99 -11.20 -36.49 -9.89
C SER A 99 -11.45 -34.97 -9.92
N SER A 100 -12.32 -34.50 -9.03
CA SER A 100 -12.66 -33.09 -8.84
C SER A 100 -12.75 -32.79 -7.35
N ALA A 101 -11.72 -32.17 -6.78
CA ALA A 101 -11.68 -31.91 -5.34
C ALA A 101 -12.30 -30.56 -4.97
N THR A 102 -12.85 -30.51 -3.75
CA THR A 102 -13.47 -29.30 -3.17
C THR A 102 -12.45 -28.23 -2.79
N ALA A 103 -11.17 -28.61 -2.66
CA ALA A 103 -10.08 -27.74 -2.25
C ALA A 103 -9.12 -27.36 -3.42
N GLU A 104 -9.36 -27.81 -4.67
CA GLU A 104 -8.46 -27.52 -5.81
C GLU A 104 -8.50 -26.06 -6.29
N ASP A 105 -9.57 -25.32 -5.98
CA ASP A 105 -9.88 -23.99 -6.54
C ASP A 105 -10.05 -22.89 -5.48
N LEU A 106 -9.47 -23.06 -4.28
CA LEU A 106 -9.33 -21.93 -3.35
C LEU A 106 -8.32 -20.93 -3.96
N PRO A 107 -8.53 -19.60 -3.88
CA PRO A 107 -7.71 -18.58 -4.55
C PRO A 107 -6.19 -18.70 -4.30
N ASP A 108 -5.80 -19.27 -3.16
CA ASP A 108 -4.42 -19.39 -2.71
C ASP A 108 -3.85 -20.82 -2.81
N MET A 109 -4.62 -21.80 -3.32
CA MET A 109 -4.26 -23.23 -3.26
C MET A 109 -4.54 -23.91 -4.60
N SER A 110 -3.50 -24.47 -5.24
CA SER A 110 -3.64 -25.23 -6.48
C SER A 110 -3.14 -26.67 -6.30
N PHE A 111 -4.05 -27.63 -6.38
CA PHE A 111 -3.76 -29.08 -6.41
C PHE A 111 -3.35 -29.58 -7.82
N ALA A 112 -2.86 -28.69 -8.68
CA ALA A 112 -2.60 -28.99 -10.09
C ALA A 112 -1.72 -30.25 -10.27
N GLY A 113 -2.23 -31.22 -11.04
CA GLY A 113 -1.48 -32.41 -11.46
C GLY A 113 -1.26 -33.47 -10.38
N GLN A 114 -1.96 -33.41 -9.23
CA GLN A 114 -1.75 -34.35 -8.13
C GLN A 114 -2.73 -35.53 -8.07
N GLN A 115 -3.78 -35.53 -8.89
CA GLN A 115 -4.85 -36.53 -8.84
C GLN A 115 -5.04 -37.27 -10.16
N ASP A 116 -5.52 -38.51 -10.06
CA ASP A 116 -5.57 -39.42 -11.20
C ASP A 116 -6.72 -39.12 -12.15
N THR A 117 -6.42 -39.21 -13.44
CA THR A 117 -7.40 -39.20 -14.52
C THR A 117 -7.27 -40.50 -15.29
N TYR A 118 -8.40 -41.12 -15.61
CA TYR A 118 -8.44 -42.37 -16.34
C TYR A 118 -9.23 -42.19 -17.64
N LEU A 119 -8.57 -42.40 -18.78
CA LEU A 119 -9.16 -42.23 -20.10
C LEU A 119 -9.61 -43.57 -20.71
N ASN A 120 -10.59 -43.47 -21.61
CA ASN A 120 -11.13 -44.60 -22.40
C ASN A 120 -11.69 -45.74 -21.53
N ILE A 121 -12.35 -45.37 -20.42
CA ILE A 121 -13.08 -46.29 -19.56
C ILE A 121 -14.42 -46.65 -20.22
N ARG A 122 -14.81 -47.92 -20.10
CA ARG A 122 -16.00 -48.50 -20.74
C ARG A 122 -16.70 -49.49 -19.83
N GLY A 123 -18.03 -49.53 -19.90
CA GLY A 123 -18.88 -50.54 -19.28
C GLY A 123 -18.55 -50.80 -17.82
N ASP A 124 -18.31 -52.07 -17.48
CA ASP A 124 -18.10 -52.54 -16.11
C ASP A 124 -16.85 -51.95 -15.44
N ALA A 125 -15.90 -51.40 -16.21
CA ALA A 125 -14.69 -50.77 -15.67
C ALA A 125 -14.95 -49.39 -15.02
N LEU A 126 -16.15 -48.81 -15.22
CA LEU A 126 -16.49 -47.49 -14.69
C LEU A 126 -16.40 -47.42 -13.16
N LEU A 127 -17.02 -48.37 -12.47
CA LEU A 127 -17.08 -48.34 -10.99
C LEU A 127 -15.70 -48.50 -10.37
N ASP A 128 -14.84 -49.31 -10.99
CA ASP A 128 -13.44 -49.46 -10.59
C ASP A 128 -12.65 -48.14 -10.79
N ALA A 129 -12.82 -47.49 -11.94
CA ALA A 129 -12.17 -46.20 -12.20
C ALA A 129 -12.61 -45.11 -11.19
N VAL A 130 -13.90 -45.08 -10.81
CA VAL A 130 -14.42 -44.17 -9.78
C VAL A 130 -13.77 -44.44 -8.42
N LYS A 131 -13.68 -45.72 -8.01
CA LYS A 131 -13.01 -46.12 -6.76
C LYS A 131 -11.53 -45.69 -6.76
N ARG A 132 -10.84 -45.85 -7.89
CA ARG A 132 -9.44 -45.42 -8.05
C ARG A 132 -9.30 -43.90 -7.97
N CYS A 133 -10.20 -43.13 -8.56
CA CYS A 133 -10.23 -41.66 -8.36
C CYS A 133 -10.40 -41.31 -6.88
N TRP A 134 -11.31 -41.96 -6.15
CA TRP A 134 -11.47 -41.71 -4.72
C TRP A 134 -10.25 -42.11 -3.89
N ALA A 135 -9.60 -43.23 -4.23
CA ALA A 135 -8.35 -43.64 -3.59
C ALA A 135 -7.22 -42.62 -3.80
N SER A 136 -7.19 -41.94 -4.96
CA SER A 136 -6.16 -40.92 -5.27
C SER A 136 -6.15 -39.74 -4.30
N LEU A 137 -7.25 -39.49 -3.57
CA LEU A 137 -7.30 -38.50 -2.49
C LEU A 137 -6.28 -38.79 -1.38
N TRP A 138 -5.85 -40.04 -1.25
CA TRP A 138 -4.98 -40.54 -0.19
C TRP A 138 -3.57 -40.88 -0.69
N ASN A 139 -3.21 -40.46 -1.91
CA ASN A 139 -1.85 -40.66 -2.41
C ASN A 139 -0.83 -39.79 -1.61
N PRO A 140 0.47 -40.14 -1.63
CA PRO A 140 1.48 -39.42 -0.85
C PRO A 140 1.53 -37.91 -1.13
N ARG A 141 1.30 -37.49 -2.38
CA ARG A 141 1.36 -36.08 -2.79
C ARG A 141 0.19 -35.29 -2.21
N ALA A 142 -1.02 -35.83 -2.31
CA ALA A 142 -2.24 -35.22 -1.81
C ALA A 142 -2.25 -35.11 -0.28
N ILE A 143 -1.72 -36.11 0.43
CA ILE A 143 -1.55 -36.06 1.90
C ILE A 143 -0.56 -34.96 2.28
N ALA A 144 0.65 -34.98 1.70
CA ALA A 144 1.68 -33.99 2.02
C ALA A 144 1.23 -32.55 1.75
N TYR A 145 0.47 -32.34 0.68
CA TYR A 145 -0.10 -31.04 0.35
C TYR A 145 -1.12 -30.57 1.41
N ARG A 146 -2.00 -31.46 1.88
CA ARG A 146 -2.96 -31.12 2.94
C ARG A 146 -2.26 -30.77 4.25
N ASP A 147 -1.24 -31.53 4.62
CA ASP A 147 -0.45 -31.27 5.83
C ASP A 147 0.24 -29.91 5.77
N GLN A 148 0.84 -29.56 4.62
CA GLN A 148 1.50 -28.26 4.42
C GLN A 148 0.54 -27.07 4.51
N ASN A 149 -0.73 -27.26 4.15
CA ASN A 149 -1.74 -26.20 4.14
C ASN A 149 -2.70 -26.27 5.36
N GLY A 150 -2.42 -27.15 6.33
CA GLY A 150 -3.23 -27.27 7.55
C GLY A 150 -4.67 -27.74 7.31
N VAL A 151 -4.93 -28.49 6.24
CA VAL A 151 -6.28 -29.01 5.92
C VAL A 151 -6.51 -30.32 6.70
N PRO A 152 -7.53 -30.42 7.57
CA PRO A 152 -7.83 -31.65 8.29
C PRO A 152 -8.20 -32.79 7.35
N HIS A 153 -7.63 -33.98 7.55
CA HIS A 153 -7.92 -35.17 6.72
C HIS A 153 -9.36 -35.67 6.87
N ASP A 154 -10.00 -35.37 8.00
CA ASP A 154 -11.35 -35.84 8.30
C ASP A 154 -12.41 -35.19 7.39
N ASP A 155 -12.25 -33.92 7.01
CA ASP A 155 -13.30 -33.17 6.30
C ASP A 155 -13.22 -33.25 4.77
N VAL A 156 -12.30 -34.06 4.23
CA VAL A 156 -12.03 -34.09 2.80
C VAL A 156 -12.96 -35.08 2.09
N ALA A 157 -13.62 -34.60 1.03
CA ALA A 157 -14.42 -35.41 0.13
C ALA A 157 -14.05 -35.11 -1.32
N LEU A 158 -14.18 -36.11 -2.19
CA LEU A 158 -13.82 -36.01 -3.60
C LEU A 158 -15.02 -36.32 -4.48
N ALA A 159 -15.34 -35.39 -5.38
CA ALA A 159 -16.28 -35.64 -6.46
C ALA A 159 -15.54 -36.24 -7.66
N VAL A 160 -16.28 -36.90 -8.56
CA VAL A 160 -15.73 -37.49 -9.79
C VAL A 160 -16.56 -37.01 -10.97
N VAL A 161 -15.91 -36.46 -11.99
CA VAL A 161 -16.53 -36.10 -13.26
C VAL A 161 -16.37 -37.27 -14.22
N VAL A 162 -17.49 -37.73 -14.79
CA VAL A 162 -17.50 -38.70 -15.88
C VAL A 162 -17.92 -37.97 -17.14
N GLN A 163 -17.00 -37.86 -18.10
CA GLN A 163 -17.19 -37.08 -19.32
C GLN A 163 -16.92 -37.95 -20.55
N GLU A 164 -17.70 -37.79 -21.62
CA GLU A 164 -17.46 -38.43 -22.90
C GLU A 164 -16.04 -38.16 -23.40
N LEU A 165 -15.34 -39.22 -23.81
CA LEU A 165 -13.98 -39.10 -24.34
C LEU A 165 -14.03 -38.66 -25.80
N VAL A 166 -13.49 -37.49 -26.07
CA VAL A 166 -13.26 -37.00 -27.45
C VAL A 166 -12.12 -37.82 -28.08
N ASP A 167 -12.39 -38.48 -29.20
CA ASP A 167 -11.39 -39.23 -29.98
C ASP A 167 -10.51 -38.28 -30.80
N ALA A 168 -9.74 -37.46 -30.08
CA ALA A 168 -9.10 -36.25 -30.58
C ALA A 168 -8.01 -36.53 -31.62
N ASP A 169 -8.03 -35.78 -32.72
CA ASP A 169 -6.94 -35.73 -33.69
C ASP A 169 -5.77 -34.92 -33.11
N ALA A 170 -6.10 -33.88 -32.34
CA ALA A 170 -5.17 -33.02 -31.63
C ALA A 170 -5.77 -32.52 -30.31
N ALA A 171 -4.93 -32.23 -29.34
CA ALA A 171 -5.33 -31.68 -28.05
C ALA A 171 -4.25 -30.76 -27.49
N GLY A 172 -4.61 -29.98 -26.48
CA GLY A 172 -3.65 -29.09 -25.86
C GLY A 172 -4.22 -28.19 -24.79
N VAL A 173 -3.45 -27.14 -24.49
CA VAL A 173 -3.74 -26.17 -23.45
C VAL A 173 -3.73 -24.77 -24.05
N MET A 174 -4.64 -23.91 -23.62
CA MET A 174 -4.73 -22.51 -24.01
C MET A 174 -4.75 -21.63 -22.76
N PHE A 175 -3.84 -20.66 -22.72
CA PHE A 175 -3.84 -19.60 -21.73
C PHE A 175 -4.37 -18.32 -22.37
N THR A 176 -5.40 -17.73 -21.79
CA THR A 176 -6.01 -16.47 -22.28
C THR A 176 -5.22 -15.21 -21.90
N ALA A 177 -4.15 -15.39 -21.12
CA ALA A 177 -3.08 -14.42 -20.92
C ALA A 177 -1.74 -15.15 -21.02
N ASP A 178 -0.68 -14.44 -21.39
CA ASP A 178 0.67 -15.02 -21.46
C ASP A 178 1.16 -15.38 -20.04
N PRO A 179 1.37 -16.67 -19.73
CA PRO A 179 1.75 -17.12 -18.40
C PRO A 179 3.20 -16.74 -18.03
N VAL A 180 4.03 -16.36 -18.99
CA VAL A 180 5.43 -15.98 -18.78
C VAL A 180 5.57 -14.47 -18.62
N SER A 181 5.01 -13.70 -19.55
CA SER A 181 5.14 -12.23 -19.53
C SER A 181 4.06 -11.54 -18.70
N GLY A 182 2.94 -12.22 -18.44
CA GLY A 182 1.76 -11.64 -17.80
C GLY A 182 0.91 -10.78 -18.74
N ALA A 183 1.23 -10.73 -20.04
CA ALA A 183 0.49 -9.97 -21.04
C ALA A 183 -0.94 -10.50 -21.21
N ARG A 184 -1.95 -9.67 -20.89
CA ARG A 184 -3.38 -10.05 -20.91
C ARG A 184 -4.06 -9.82 -22.27
N ASP A 185 -3.34 -9.24 -23.23
CA ASP A 185 -3.77 -9.01 -24.61
C ASP A 185 -3.34 -10.15 -25.56
N ARG A 186 -2.78 -11.23 -25.01
CA ARG A 186 -2.23 -12.35 -25.77
C ARG A 186 -2.80 -13.68 -25.27
N THR A 187 -3.33 -14.46 -26.19
CA THR A 187 -3.70 -15.86 -25.95
C THR A 187 -2.58 -16.77 -26.44
N VAL A 188 -2.06 -17.62 -25.55
CA VAL A 188 -0.99 -18.59 -25.86
C VAL A 188 -1.60 -19.98 -25.95
N ILE A 189 -1.46 -20.64 -27.10
CA ILE A 189 -2.02 -21.96 -27.39
C ILE A 189 -0.86 -22.95 -27.57
N ASN A 190 -0.87 -24.01 -26.77
CA ASN A 190 0.01 -25.16 -26.91
C ASN A 190 -0.78 -26.33 -27.50
N ALA A 191 -0.28 -26.94 -28.58
CA ALA A 191 -0.99 -28.00 -29.30
C ALA A 191 -0.08 -29.21 -29.63
N SER A 192 -0.60 -30.43 -29.46
CA SER A 192 0.06 -31.67 -29.91
C SER A 192 -0.95 -32.63 -30.56
N TRP A 193 -0.44 -33.64 -31.27
CA TRP A 193 -1.25 -34.68 -31.90
C TRP A 193 -1.76 -35.71 -30.87
N GLY A 194 -2.95 -36.26 -31.12
CA GLY A 194 -3.60 -37.25 -30.26
C GLY A 194 -4.27 -36.68 -29.01
N LEU A 195 -4.42 -37.51 -27.99
CA LEU A 195 -5.06 -37.16 -26.71
C LEU A 195 -4.15 -36.25 -25.85
N GLY A 196 -4.77 -35.45 -24.99
CA GLY A 196 -4.09 -34.40 -24.21
C GLY A 196 -3.13 -34.88 -23.10
N GLU A 197 -3.13 -36.17 -22.75
CA GLU A 197 -2.28 -36.75 -21.69
C GLU A 197 -0.79 -36.40 -21.88
N ALA A 198 -0.26 -36.55 -23.10
CA ALA A 198 1.16 -36.29 -23.38
C ALA A 198 1.55 -34.81 -23.17
N VAL A 199 0.63 -33.87 -23.42
CA VAL A 199 0.87 -32.42 -23.26
C VAL A 199 0.80 -32.03 -21.79
N VAL A 200 -0.24 -32.48 -21.07
CA VAL A 200 -0.43 -32.16 -19.66
C VAL A 200 0.64 -32.85 -18.78
N GLY A 201 1.05 -34.07 -19.15
CA GLY A 201 2.11 -34.83 -18.48
C GLY A 201 3.54 -34.36 -18.79
N GLY A 202 3.72 -33.38 -19.68
CA GLY A 202 5.03 -32.83 -20.04
C GLY A 202 5.93 -33.80 -20.83
N GLN A 203 5.36 -34.83 -21.43
CA GLN A 203 6.10 -35.87 -22.17
C GLN A 203 6.42 -35.47 -23.61
N VAL A 204 5.74 -34.44 -24.13
CA VAL A 204 5.94 -33.92 -25.49
C VAL A 204 6.20 -32.42 -25.46
N THR A 205 7.05 -31.93 -26.38
CA THR A 205 7.14 -30.49 -26.67
C THR A 205 6.07 -30.12 -27.70
N PRO A 206 5.01 -29.39 -27.31
CA PRO A 206 3.92 -29.02 -28.22
C PRO A 206 4.33 -27.89 -29.17
N ASP A 207 3.54 -27.68 -30.21
CA ASP A 207 3.56 -26.44 -30.97
C ASP A 207 3.05 -25.30 -30.09
N THR A 208 3.61 -24.10 -30.24
CA THR A 208 3.16 -22.89 -29.54
C THR A 208 2.69 -21.86 -30.55
N THR A 209 1.47 -21.34 -30.39
CA THR A 209 0.89 -20.28 -31.22
C THR A 209 0.39 -19.16 -30.32
N VAL A 210 0.70 -17.91 -30.67
CA VAL A 210 0.26 -16.72 -29.94
C VAL A 210 -0.73 -15.95 -30.81
N VAL A 211 -1.91 -15.69 -30.27
CA VAL A 211 -2.98 -14.91 -30.91
C VAL A 211 -3.17 -13.60 -30.15
N SER A 212 -3.21 -12.48 -30.88
CA SER A 212 -3.51 -11.16 -30.33
C SER A 212 -4.28 -10.32 -31.36
N GLY A 213 -5.25 -9.55 -30.90
CA GLY A 213 -6.07 -8.71 -31.79
C GLY A 213 -6.84 -9.47 -32.88
N GLY A 214 -7.14 -10.76 -32.66
CA GLY A 214 -7.83 -11.61 -33.64
C GLY A 214 -6.94 -12.17 -34.76
N ALA A 215 -5.62 -12.09 -34.63
CA ALA A 215 -4.66 -12.65 -35.59
C ALA A 215 -3.54 -13.42 -34.88
N VAL A 216 -2.93 -14.39 -35.58
CA VAL A 216 -1.72 -15.06 -35.12
C VAL A 216 -0.54 -14.09 -35.22
N VAL A 217 0.12 -13.80 -34.11
CA VAL A 217 1.26 -12.87 -34.04
C VAL A 217 2.60 -13.58 -33.88
N ASP A 218 2.60 -14.83 -33.39
CA ASP A 218 3.76 -15.70 -33.33
C ASP A 218 3.33 -17.18 -33.43
N ALA A 219 4.13 -18.02 -34.06
CA ALA A 219 3.85 -19.44 -34.22
C ALA A 219 5.13 -20.26 -34.38
N ARG A 220 5.32 -21.23 -33.50
CA ARG A 220 6.50 -22.10 -33.45
C ARG A 220 6.08 -23.56 -33.48
N THR A 221 6.56 -24.28 -34.50
CA THR A 221 6.35 -25.71 -34.65
C THR A 221 7.47 -26.48 -33.95
N SER A 222 7.09 -27.44 -33.12
CA SER A 222 7.98 -28.33 -32.38
C SER A 222 7.98 -29.74 -32.98
N ASP A 223 8.94 -30.56 -32.54
CA ASP A 223 9.21 -31.89 -33.10
C ASP A 223 8.14 -32.94 -32.77
N LYS A 224 7.38 -32.76 -31.68
CA LYS A 224 6.23 -33.59 -31.26
C LYS A 224 6.53 -35.10 -31.38
N THR A 225 7.52 -35.59 -30.63
CA THR A 225 8.07 -36.96 -30.77
C THR A 225 7.06 -38.08 -30.49
N VAL A 226 6.09 -37.85 -29.60
CA VAL A 226 5.14 -38.85 -29.09
C VAL A 226 3.71 -38.28 -29.11
N MET A 227 2.73 -39.15 -29.36
CA MET A 227 1.30 -38.88 -29.21
C MET A 227 0.62 -40.00 -28.45
N THR A 228 -0.37 -39.64 -27.65
CA THR A 228 -1.23 -40.62 -26.98
C THR A 228 -2.40 -40.95 -27.90
N VAL A 229 -2.60 -42.24 -28.17
CA VAL A 229 -3.71 -42.74 -28.98
C VAL A 229 -4.63 -43.65 -28.17
N ARG A 230 -5.89 -43.71 -28.59
CA ARG A 230 -6.86 -44.66 -28.04
C ARG A 230 -6.57 -46.08 -28.52
N THR A 231 -6.70 -47.05 -27.62
CA THR A 231 -6.68 -48.49 -27.94
C THR A 231 -8.01 -49.14 -27.59
N SER A 232 -8.16 -50.45 -27.83
CA SER A 232 -9.38 -51.18 -27.50
C SER A 232 -9.64 -51.30 -25.99
N GLY A 233 -8.65 -51.04 -25.14
CA GLY A 233 -8.77 -51.22 -23.67
C GLY A 233 -8.15 -50.10 -22.83
N GLY A 234 -7.72 -48.98 -23.43
CA GLY A 234 -7.10 -47.86 -22.71
C GLY A 234 -6.47 -46.85 -23.65
N THR A 235 -5.34 -46.26 -23.24
CA THR A 235 -4.51 -45.37 -24.06
C THR A 235 -3.10 -45.95 -24.21
N GLU A 236 -2.42 -45.59 -25.29
CA GLU A 236 -1.03 -46.00 -25.55
C GLU A 236 -0.24 -44.82 -26.13
N GLU A 237 1.00 -44.64 -25.68
CA GLU A 237 1.94 -43.72 -26.31
C GLU A 237 2.54 -44.34 -27.57
N ARG A 238 2.47 -43.60 -28.69
CA ARG A 238 3.09 -44.00 -29.94
C ARG A 238 3.94 -42.87 -30.53
N PRO A 239 5.02 -43.19 -31.26
CA PRO A 239 5.74 -42.18 -32.01
C PRO A 239 4.81 -41.47 -33.01
N VAL A 240 4.91 -40.15 -33.08
CA VAL A 240 4.17 -39.39 -34.10
C VAL A 240 4.72 -39.77 -35.48
N PRO A 241 3.86 -40.10 -36.46
CA PRO A 241 4.29 -40.38 -37.83
C PRO A 241 5.18 -39.26 -38.39
N GLY A 242 6.25 -39.62 -39.12
CA GLY A 242 7.27 -38.66 -39.56
C GLY A 242 6.71 -37.46 -40.34
N GLU A 243 5.67 -37.67 -41.15
CA GLU A 243 5.00 -36.61 -41.91
C GLU A 243 4.20 -35.62 -41.03
N LEU A 244 3.77 -36.03 -39.84
CA LEU A 244 3.00 -35.22 -38.89
C LEU A 244 3.89 -34.45 -37.91
N ARG A 245 5.10 -34.95 -37.62
CA ARG A 245 6.03 -34.33 -36.66
C ARG A 245 6.37 -32.87 -37.00
N SER A 246 6.70 -32.62 -38.28
CA SER A 246 7.06 -31.29 -38.76
C SER A 246 5.87 -30.44 -39.22
N ARG A 247 4.64 -30.96 -39.16
CA ARG A 247 3.43 -30.20 -39.49
C ARG A 247 2.97 -29.38 -38.29
N ARG A 248 2.40 -28.21 -38.59
CA ARG A 248 1.63 -27.44 -37.60
C ARG A 248 0.38 -28.23 -37.22
N VAL A 249 0.11 -28.31 -35.92
CA VAL A 249 -1.07 -28.99 -35.38
C VAL A 249 -2.36 -28.20 -35.69
N LEU A 250 -2.30 -26.89 -35.50
CA LEU A 250 -3.40 -25.97 -35.82
C LEU A 250 -3.01 -25.07 -36.98
N ASP A 251 -3.93 -24.86 -37.91
CA ASP A 251 -3.83 -23.74 -38.85
C ASP A 251 -4.20 -22.41 -38.18
N GLU A 252 -3.96 -21.29 -38.87
CA GLU A 252 -4.20 -19.96 -38.31
C GLU A 252 -5.68 -19.68 -38.03
N ALA A 253 -6.58 -20.18 -38.86
CA ALA A 253 -8.03 -19.99 -38.68
C ALA A 253 -8.52 -20.76 -37.45
N GLN A 254 -8.04 -21.99 -37.26
CA GLN A 254 -8.29 -22.81 -36.09
C GLN A 254 -7.73 -22.17 -34.81
N ALA A 255 -6.51 -21.65 -34.84
CA ALA A 255 -5.90 -20.96 -33.70
C ALA A 255 -6.71 -19.72 -33.29
N VAL A 256 -7.16 -18.90 -34.26
CA VAL A 256 -8.02 -17.74 -34.00
C VAL A 256 -9.39 -18.15 -33.47
N ALA A 257 -10.01 -19.20 -34.03
CA ALA A 257 -11.29 -19.72 -33.56
C ALA A 257 -11.21 -20.23 -32.09
N LEU A 258 -10.14 -20.95 -31.75
CA LEU A 258 -9.89 -21.41 -30.40
C LEU A 258 -9.64 -20.25 -29.43
N ALA A 259 -8.85 -19.24 -29.83
CA ALA A 259 -8.66 -18.03 -29.03
C ALA A 259 -9.98 -17.28 -28.79
N GLY A 260 -10.90 -17.28 -29.76
CA GLY A 260 -12.26 -16.74 -29.59
C GLY A 260 -13.10 -17.51 -28.57
N LEU A 261 -12.97 -18.84 -28.49
CA LEU A 261 -13.57 -19.63 -27.40
C LEU A 261 -12.93 -19.26 -26.05
N GLY A 262 -11.61 -19.08 -26.01
CA GLY A 262 -10.88 -18.62 -24.82
C GLY A 262 -11.38 -17.28 -24.31
N ALA A 263 -11.59 -16.31 -25.19
CA ALA A 263 -12.14 -15.00 -24.83
C ALA A 263 -13.54 -15.11 -24.20
N ARG A 264 -14.43 -15.92 -24.79
CA ARG A 264 -15.77 -16.18 -24.22
C ARG A 264 -15.69 -16.84 -22.84
N ILE A 265 -14.74 -17.74 -22.63
CA ILE A 265 -14.50 -18.40 -21.34
C ILE A 265 -13.97 -17.37 -20.33
N GLN A 266 -12.99 -16.54 -20.70
CA GLN A 266 -12.48 -15.47 -19.86
C GLN A 266 -13.58 -14.48 -19.45
N ASP A 267 -14.43 -14.06 -20.39
CA ASP A 267 -15.57 -13.17 -20.12
C ASP A 267 -16.58 -13.80 -19.15
N LEU A 268 -16.84 -15.10 -19.29
CA LEU A 268 -17.74 -15.84 -18.40
C LEU A 268 -17.23 -15.86 -16.95
N TYR A 269 -15.91 -15.87 -16.72
CA TYR A 269 -15.31 -15.96 -15.39
C TYR A 269 -14.79 -14.61 -14.85
N GLY A 270 -14.61 -13.60 -15.72
CA GLY A 270 -14.07 -12.28 -15.37
C GLY A 270 -12.56 -12.27 -15.04
N THR A 271 -11.83 -13.34 -15.38
CA THR A 271 -10.40 -13.49 -15.08
C THR A 271 -9.71 -14.31 -16.16
N PRO A 272 -8.38 -14.17 -16.38
CA PRO A 272 -7.66 -15.05 -17.28
C PRO A 272 -7.75 -16.52 -16.88
N MET A 273 -8.00 -17.35 -17.87
CA MET A 273 -8.27 -18.78 -17.79
C MET A 273 -7.19 -19.62 -18.49
N ASP A 274 -6.83 -20.73 -17.85
CA ASP A 274 -6.11 -21.90 -18.36
C ASP A 274 -7.15 -22.94 -18.81
N VAL A 275 -7.16 -23.28 -20.09
CA VAL A 275 -8.21 -24.06 -20.75
C VAL A 275 -7.60 -25.27 -21.45
N GLU A 276 -8.06 -26.46 -21.09
CA GLU A 276 -7.73 -27.69 -21.81
C GLU A 276 -8.78 -27.96 -22.90
N TRP A 277 -8.31 -28.31 -24.09
CA TRP A 277 -9.15 -28.48 -25.26
C TRP A 277 -8.73 -29.70 -26.08
N ALA A 278 -9.70 -30.22 -26.84
CA ALA A 278 -9.54 -31.29 -27.82
C ALA A 278 -10.12 -30.86 -29.17
N LEU A 279 -9.55 -31.35 -30.26
CA LEU A 279 -9.98 -31.10 -31.63
C LEU A 279 -10.28 -32.43 -32.30
N ARG A 280 -11.48 -32.54 -32.89
CA ARG A 280 -11.89 -33.68 -33.69
C ARG A 280 -12.65 -33.22 -34.92
N ASP A 281 -12.21 -33.66 -36.11
CA ASP A 281 -12.88 -33.36 -37.39
C ASP A 281 -13.14 -31.85 -37.60
N GLY A 282 -12.21 -31.01 -37.10
CA GLY A 282 -12.30 -29.55 -37.17
C GLY A 282 -13.14 -28.87 -36.09
N ALA A 283 -13.79 -29.64 -35.20
CA ALA A 283 -14.59 -29.11 -34.08
C ALA A 283 -13.82 -29.15 -32.75
N PHE A 284 -13.84 -28.04 -32.02
CA PHE A 284 -13.24 -27.93 -30.69
C PHE A 284 -14.20 -28.40 -29.59
N ALA A 285 -13.63 -29.08 -28.60
CA ALA A 285 -14.28 -29.43 -27.35
C ALA A 285 -13.45 -28.91 -26.16
N ILE A 286 -14.10 -28.25 -25.21
CA ILE A 286 -13.49 -27.76 -23.97
C ILE A 286 -13.66 -28.83 -22.90
N VAL A 287 -12.53 -29.39 -22.45
CA VAL A 287 -12.53 -30.52 -21.51
C VAL A 287 -12.21 -30.07 -20.08
N GLN A 288 -11.62 -28.90 -19.90
CA GLN A 288 -11.40 -28.27 -18.59
C GLN A 288 -11.17 -26.76 -18.75
N ALA A 289 -11.56 -25.96 -17.76
CA ALA A 289 -11.12 -24.57 -17.63
C ALA A 289 -10.94 -24.19 -16.17
N ARG A 290 -9.89 -23.44 -15.85
CA ARG A 290 -9.61 -22.93 -14.49
C ARG A 290 -8.93 -21.56 -14.55
N PRO A 291 -9.03 -20.72 -13.51
CA PRO A 291 -8.27 -19.47 -13.45
C PRO A 291 -6.75 -19.70 -13.53
N ILE A 292 -6.03 -18.80 -14.21
CA ILE A 292 -4.56 -18.83 -14.20
C ILE A 292 -4.07 -18.32 -12.84
N THR A 293 -3.43 -19.21 -12.07
CA THR A 293 -2.79 -18.86 -10.80
C THR A 293 -1.39 -18.30 -11.05
N GLY A 294 -1.00 -17.25 -10.33
CA GLY A 294 0.35 -16.65 -10.42
C GLY A 294 0.52 -15.47 -11.39
N LEU A 295 -0.52 -15.07 -12.13
CA LEU A 295 -0.48 -13.81 -12.87
C LEU A 295 -0.47 -12.62 -11.90
N LYS A 296 0.49 -11.71 -12.08
CA LYS A 296 0.45 -10.46 -11.32
C LYS A 296 -0.83 -9.68 -11.69
N PRO A 297 -1.56 -9.14 -10.70
CA PRO A 297 -2.66 -8.22 -10.96
C PRO A 297 -2.18 -7.02 -11.79
N PRO A 298 -3.05 -6.44 -12.65
CA PRO A 298 -2.71 -5.20 -13.34
C PRO A 298 -2.43 -4.10 -12.33
N VAL A 299 -1.49 -3.20 -12.65
CA VAL A 299 -1.24 -2.00 -11.84
C VAL A 299 -1.80 -0.78 -12.55
N GLU A 300 -2.27 0.18 -11.77
CA GLU A 300 -2.63 1.52 -12.23
C GLU A 300 -1.40 2.43 -12.23
N GLU A 301 -1.51 3.56 -12.93
CA GLU A 301 -0.49 4.59 -12.93
C GLU A 301 -0.93 5.76 -12.04
N TRP A 302 -0.31 5.88 -10.86
CA TRP A 302 -0.55 7.00 -9.93
C TRP A 302 0.58 8.01 -10.06
N ASN A 303 0.62 8.77 -11.15
CA ASN A 303 1.77 9.63 -11.44
C ASN A 303 1.43 10.94 -12.14
N ASP A 304 1.21 11.98 -11.35
CA ASP A 304 0.90 13.32 -11.84
C ASP A 304 2.10 14.03 -12.48
N SER A 305 3.33 13.51 -12.34
CA SER A 305 4.49 14.04 -13.06
C SER A 305 4.39 13.88 -14.58
N LEU A 306 3.53 12.97 -15.06
CA LEU A 306 3.29 12.73 -16.48
C LEU A 306 2.39 13.78 -17.13
N ARG A 307 1.75 14.66 -16.35
CA ARG A 307 0.84 15.70 -16.86
C ARG A 307 1.56 16.88 -17.51
N GLY A 308 2.88 16.95 -17.38
CA GLY A 308 3.68 17.99 -18.00
C GLY A 308 5.04 18.17 -17.35
N ASP A 309 5.86 19.02 -17.98
CA ASP A 309 7.19 19.34 -17.48
C ASP A 309 7.09 20.37 -16.35
N TYR A 310 7.17 19.88 -15.11
CA TYR A 310 7.05 20.67 -13.89
C TYR A 310 8.23 20.41 -12.94
N LEU A 311 8.47 21.35 -12.05
CA LEU A 311 9.25 21.14 -10.83
C LEU A 311 8.30 20.75 -9.70
N TRP A 312 8.46 19.53 -9.20
CA TRP A 312 7.77 19.00 -8.04
C TRP A 312 8.70 19.00 -6.82
N THR A 313 8.15 19.29 -5.63
CA THR A 313 8.86 19.18 -4.35
C THR A 313 8.10 18.30 -3.36
N GLY A 314 8.82 17.38 -2.74
CA GLY A 314 8.38 16.56 -1.61
C GLY A 314 8.77 17.15 -0.25
N GLY A 315 9.46 18.30 -0.16
CA GLY A 315 10.11 18.81 1.07
C GLY A 315 9.26 18.86 2.35
N ASN A 316 8.83 20.04 2.80
CA ASN A 316 8.12 20.17 4.09
C ASN A 316 6.77 19.44 4.16
N LEU A 317 6.12 19.21 3.02
CA LEU A 317 4.83 18.53 3.00
C LEU A 317 4.97 17.01 2.95
N GLY A 318 6.02 16.47 2.35
CA GLY A 318 6.34 15.03 2.46
C GLY A 318 6.79 14.64 3.86
N GLU A 319 7.28 15.57 4.69
CA GLU A 319 7.42 15.34 6.14
C GLU A 319 6.07 15.13 6.83
N ALA A 320 5.03 15.87 6.41
CA ALA A 320 3.70 15.79 7.00
C ALA A 320 2.90 14.57 6.50
N ILE A 321 3.11 14.16 5.25
CA ILE A 321 2.44 13.04 4.59
C ILE A 321 3.53 12.15 3.94
N PRO A 322 4.28 11.37 4.75
CA PRO A 322 5.42 10.60 4.27
C PRO A 322 5.04 9.29 3.58
N ASP A 323 3.84 8.79 3.88
CA ASP A 323 3.39 7.47 3.48
C ASP A 323 2.98 7.44 2.00
N VAL A 324 3.09 6.24 1.41
CA VAL A 324 2.32 5.92 0.21
C VAL A 324 0.86 5.94 0.62
N MET A 325 0.05 6.75 -0.06
CA MET A 325 -1.34 6.93 0.30
C MET A 325 -2.23 5.89 -0.37
N THR A 326 -3.15 5.32 0.39
CA THR A 326 -4.27 4.58 -0.19
C THR A 326 -5.22 5.54 -0.95
N PRO A 327 -5.99 5.05 -1.94
CA PRO A 327 -6.96 5.86 -2.69
C PRO A 327 -7.90 6.71 -1.82
N ILE A 328 -8.44 6.12 -0.74
CA ILE A 328 -9.31 6.85 0.18
C ILE A 328 -8.53 7.94 0.95
N THR A 329 -7.29 7.66 1.38
CA THR A 329 -6.41 8.65 2.00
C THR A 329 -6.18 9.81 1.05
N TRP A 330 -5.88 9.53 -0.23
CA TRP A 330 -5.67 10.57 -1.23
C TRP A 330 -6.93 11.44 -1.43
N SER A 331 -8.12 10.84 -1.41
CA SER A 331 -9.38 11.58 -1.44
C SER A 331 -9.52 12.56 -0.25
N PHE A 332 -9.18 12.12 0.96
CA PHE A 332 -9.21 12.97 2.15
C PHE A 332 -8.11 14.03 2.16
N VAL A 333 -6.91 13.69 1.68
CA VAL A 333 -5.81 14.64 1.52
C VAL A 333 -6.16 15.72 0.49
N ARG A 334 -6.85 15.39 -0.60
CA ARG A 334 -7.38 16.38 -1.55
C ARG A 334 -8.41 17.31 -0.90
N LEU A 335 -9.31 16.78 -0.07
CA LEU A 335 -10.25 17.60 0.73
C LEU A 335 -9.48 18.53 1.69
N PHE A 336 -8.48 18.00 2.38
CA PHE A 336 -7.61 18.76 3.28
C PHE A 336 -6.90 19.90 2.55
N ILE A 337 -6.28 19.64 1.39
CA ILE A 337 -5.62 20.68 0.58
C ILE A 337 -6.64 21.73 0.16
N HIS A 338 -7.83 21.30 -0.27
CA HIS A 338 -8.89 22.21 -0.72
C HIS A 338 -9.27 23.22 0.37
N GLU A 339 -9.38 22.75 1.62
CA GLU A 339 -9.88 23.57 2.72
C GLU A 339 -8.76 24.25 3.53
N ALA A 340 -7.69 23.54 3.87
CA ALA A 340 -6.57 24.05 4.69
C ALA A 340 -5.52 24.82 3.89
N MET A 341 -5.43 24.57 2.58
CA MET A 341 -4.45 25.16 1.68
C MET A 341 -5.11 25.78 0.44
N TYR A 342 -6.20 26.53 0.61
CA TYR A 342 -6.99 27.05 -0.51
C TYR A 342 -6.23 27.99 -1.46
N ALA A 343 -5.12 28.59 -1.02
CA ALA A 343 -4.23 29.32 -1.94
C ALA A 343 -3.58 28.39 -2.99
N SER A 344 -3.50 27.09 -2.68
CA SER A 344 -3.01 26.00 -3.52
C SER A 344 -4.10 25.39 -4.41
N THR A 345 -5.31 25.93 -4.49
CA THR A 345 -6.41 25.37 -5.30
C THR A 345 -6.78 26.28 -6.47
N LEU A 346 -5.79 26.99 -7.02
CA LEU A 346 -5.98 27.90 -8.14
C LEU A 346 -6.62 27.15 -9.32
N PRO A 347 -7.85 27.52 -9.75
CA PRO A 347 -8.53 26.82 -10.82
C PRO A 347 -7.67 26.81 -12.09
N GLY A 348 -7.46 25.61 -12.66
CA GLY A 348 -6.63 25.38 -13.85
C GLY A 348 -5.14 25.15 -13.59
N PHE A 349 -4.70 25.08 -12.32
CA PHE A 349 -3.33 24.71 -11.95
C PHE A 349 -3.31 23.66 -10.85
N ASP A 350 -2.72 22.50 -11.14
CA ASP A 350 -2.49 21.46 -10.14
C ASP A 350 -1.25 21.82 -9.31
N LEU A 351 -1.47 22.48 -8.17
CA LEU A 351 -0.40 22.84 -7.22
C LEU A 351 0.05 21.67 -6.35
N VAL A 352 -0.68 20.57 -6.39
CA VAL A 352 -0.43 19.33 -5.65
C VAL A 352 -0.62 18.15 -6.60
N GLY A 353 0.11 17.07 -6.38
CA GLY A 353 0.04 15.87 -7.19
C GLY A 353 0.39 14.62 -6.39
N ASN A 354 -0.08 13.48 -6.89
CA ASN A 354 0.28 12.16 -6.43
C ASN A 354 1.31 11.58 -7.42
N ILE A 355 2.54 11.38 -6.94
CA ILE A 355 3.63 10.75 -7.71
C ILE A 355 3.97 9.45 -7.02
N GLY A 356 3.68 8.32 -7.68
CA GLY A 356 3.87 6.97 -7.19
C GLY A 356 3.33 6.75 -5.78
N GLY A 357 2.10 7.22 -5.52
CA GLY A 357 1.42 7.15 -4.23
C GLY A 357 1.82 8.22 -3.21
N ARG A 358 2.81 9.09 -3.51
CA ARG A 358 3.37 10.06 -2.56
C ARG A 358 2.95 11.48 -2.90
N PHE A 359 2.83 12.31 -1.86
CA PHE A 359 2.41 13.70 -1.98
C PHE A 359 3.55 14.58 -2.51
N TYR A 360 3.27 15.35 -3.57
CA TYR A 360 4.19 16.36 -4.10
C TYR A 360 3.46 17.68 -4.36
N MET A 361 4.20 18.80 -4.28
CA MET A 361 3.71 20.10 -4.73
C MET A 361 4.39 20.59 -5.98
N ASN A 362 3.62 21.25 -6.84
CA ASN A 362 4.10 21.85 -8.08
C ASN A 362 4.65 23.27 -7.84
N LEU A 363 5.98 23.39 -7.80
CA LEU A 363 6.66 24.67 -7.65
C LEU A 363 6.61 25.50 -8.94
N SER A 364 6.54 24.90 -10.12
CA SER A 364 6.45 25.63 -11.40
C SER A 364 5.29 26.62 -11.40
N VAL A 365 4.14 26.25 -10.84
CA VAL A 365 2.99 27.17 -10.67
C VAL A 365 3.35 28.35 -9.78
N THR A 366 3.94 28.08 -8.61
CA THR A 366 4.30 29.10 -7.62
C THR A 366 5.31 30.10 -8.17
N PHE A 367 6.36 29.62 -8.82
CA PHE A 367 7.37 30.47 -9.46
C PHE A 367 6.79 31.29 -10.61
N SER A 368 5.91 30.71 -11.42
CA SER A 368 5.24 31.40 -12.53
C SER A 368 4.37 32.56 -12.05
N ILE A 369 3.61 32.37 -10.98
CA ILE A 369 2.81 33.43 -10.36
C ILE A 369 3.70 34.52 -9.77
N ALA A 370 4.74 34.15 -9.01
CA ALA A 370 5.66 35.12 -8.41
C ALA A 370 6.36 35.99 -9.46
N LYS A 371 6.79 35.40 -10.58
CA LYS A 371 7.37 36.13 -11.72
C LYS A 371 6.36 37.07 -12.36
N ALA A 372 5.14 36.60 -12.65
CA ALA A 372 4.11 37.42 -13.28
C ALA A 372 3.67 38.61 -12.43
N LEU A 373 3.62 38.47 -11.11
CA LEU A 373 3.26 39.53 -10.17
C LEU A 373 4.42 40.43 -9.73
N GLY A 374 5.65 40.17 -10.21
CA GLY A 374 6.84 40.94 -9.81
C GLY A 374 7.25 40.74 -8.34
N MET A 375 6.88 39.61 -7.74
CA MET A 375 7.09 39.30 -6.32
C MET A 375 8.32 38.39 -6.10
N GLN A 376 9.32 38.45 -6.99
CA GLN A 376 10.48 37.55 -6.95
C GLN A 376 11.32 37.69 -5.66
N SER A 377 11.34 38.88 -5.06
CA SER A 377 11.99 39.10 -3.75
C SER A 377 11.37 38.29 -2.59
N ARG A 378 10.17 37.72 -2.77
CA ARG A 378 9.52 36.84 -1.78
C ARG A 378 9.81 35.35 -1.98
N LEU A 379 10.56 34.97 -3.02
CA LEU A 379 10.91 33.56 -3.29
C LEU A 379 11.77 32.94 -2.19
N GLY A 380 12.63 33.71 -1.50
CA GLY A 380 13.38 33.20 -0.35
C GLY A 380 12.48 32.74 0.81
N ALA A 381 11.31 33.37 0.99
CA ALA A 381 10.32 32.90 1.96
C ALA A 381 9.57 31.65 1.49
N VAL A 382 9.45 31.44 0.17
CA VAL A 382 8.89 30.23 -0.45
C VAL A 382 9.86 29.06 -0.26
N GLU A 383 11.17 29.28 -0.46
CA GLU A 383 12.21 28.26 -0.24
C GLU A 383 12.31 27.81 1.22
N GLN A 384 12.14 28.73 2.19
CA GLN A 384 12.06 28.37 3.61
C GLN A 384 10.86 27.46 3.94
N VAL A 385 9.82 27.43 3.09
CA VAL A 385 8.60 26.66 3.31
C VAL A 385 8.53 25.43 2.40
N PHE A 386 9.26 25.38 1.28
CA PHE A 386 9.14 24.29 0.31
C PHE A 386 10.46 23.64 -0.12
N GLY A 387 11.57 24.05 0.50
CA GLY A 387 12.92 23.53 0.23
C GLY A 387 13.77 24.51 -0.60
N LYS A 388 15.10 24.42 -0.44
CA LYS A 388 16.05 25.21 -1.24
C LYS A 388 16.12 24.64 -2.66
N ILE A 389 16.11 25.53 -3.66
CA ILE A 389 16.43 25.14 -5.03
C ILE A 389 17.95 25.20 -5.21
N PRO A 390 18.60 24.11 -5.65
CA PRO A 390 20.04 24.12 -5.90
C PRO A 390 20.44 25.18 -6.95
N PRO A 391 21.58 25.86 -6.76
CA PRO A 391 22.11 26.77 -7.78
C PRO A 391 22.29 26.04 -9.11
N GLY A 392 21.78 26.63 -10.19
CA GLY A 392 21.88 26.06 -11.55
C GLY A 392 20.72 25.16 -11.98
N LEU A 393 19.73 24.89 -11.11
CA LEU A 393 18.51 24.19 -11.53
C LEU A 393 17.57 25.13 -12.29
N ASP A 394 17.33 24.83 -13.58
CA ASP A 394 16.36 25.57 -14.38
C ASP A 394 14.93 25.10 -14.09
N VAL A 395 14.07 26.02 -13.63
CA VAL A 395 12.70 25.74 -13.22
C VAL A 395 11.77 25.84 -14.43
N PRO A 396 11.03 24.77 -14.80
CA PRO A 396 10.05 24.84 -15.88
C PRO A 396 8.97 25.88 -15.55
N MET A 397 8.78 26.87 -16.43
CA MET A 397 7.83 27.97 -16.21
C MET A 397 6.58 27.80 -17.07
N LEU A 398 5.42 28.07 -16.46
CA LEU A 398 4.14 28.04 -17.15
C LEU A 398 3.99 29.26 -18.07
N ARG A 399 3.43 29.01 -19.25
CA ARG A 399 3.04 30.09 -20.19
C ARG A 399 1.67 30.62 -19.80
N VAL A 400 1.67 31.63 -18.94
CA VAL A 400 0.44 32.23 -18.38
C VAL A 400 0.44 33.74 -18.53
N SER A 401 -0.69 34.30 -18.95
CA SER A 401 -0.85 35.76 -19.09
C SER A 401 -0.92 36.42 -17.70
N ARG A 402 -0.19 37.53 -17.52
CA ARG A 402 -0.20 38.31 -16.25
C ARG A 402 -1.62 38.73 -15.86
N TRP A 403 -2.44 39.13 -16.83
CA TRP A 403 -3.83 39.53 -16.62
C TRP A 403 -4.71 38.38 -16.14
N GLU A 404 -4.49 37.19 -16.68
CA GLU A 404 -5.24 36.00 -16.31
C GLU A 404 -4.93 35.56 -14.87
N ILE A 405 -3.66 35.64 -14.47
CA ILE A 405 -3.24 35.37 -13.08
C ILE A 405 -3.87 36.40 -12.14
N ILE A 406 -3.81 37.70 -12.44
CA ILE A 406 -4.41 38.73 -11.58
C ILE A 406 -5.91 38.52 -11.41
N LYS A 407 -6.62 38.22 -12.52
CA LYS A 407 -8.08 37.97 -12.51
C LYS A 407 -8.47 36.79 -11.61
N ARG A 408 -7.61 35.78 -11.48
CA ARG A 408 -7.85 34.57 -10.66
C ARG A 408 -7.35 34.74 -9.21
N VAL A 409 -6.16 35.30 -9.01
CA VAL A 409 -5.50 35.41 -7.69
C VAL A 409 -6.15 36.49 -6.81
N LEU A 410 -6.58 37.62 -7.37
CA LEU A 410 -7.09 38.73 -6.56
C LEU A 410 -8.42 38.39 -5.83
N PRO A 411 -9.45 37.83 -6.50
CA PRO A 411 -10.67 37.40 -5.81
C PRO A 411 -10.39 36.33 -4.75
N MET A 412 -9.51 35.38 -5.08
CA MET A 412 -9.08 34.32 -4.15
C MET A 412 -8.42 34.90 -2.90
N ALA A 413 -7.50 35.86 -3.05
CA ALA A 413 -6.83 36.51 -1.93
C ALA A 413 -7.79 37.29 -1.03
N LEU A 414 -8.79 37.96 -1.60
CA LEU A 414 -9.85 38.65 -0.84
C LEU A 414 -10.73 37.65 -0.08
N HIS A 415 -11.10 36.55 -0.73
CA HIS A 415 -11.88 35.47 -0.12
C HIS A 415 -11.12 34.85 1.06
N ILE A 416 -9.85 34.48 0.88
CA ILE A 416 -8.98 33.95 1.94
C ILE A 416 -8.90 34.92 3.12
N ARG A 417 -8.71 36.22 2.87
CA ARG A 417 -8.64 37.22 3.94
C ARG A 417 -9.92 37.30 4.76
N ARG A 418 -11.09 37.25 4.11
CA ARG A 418 -12.39 37.23 4.80
C ARG A 418 -12.54 35.94 5.61
N ARG A 419 -12.30 34.80 4.98
CA ARG A 419 -12.39 33.46 5.59
C ARG A 419 -11.51 33.31 6.83
N VAL A 420 -10.23 33.68 6.72
CA VAL A 420 -9.27 33.65 7.84
C VAL A 420 -9.74 34.54 8.98
N ARG A 421 -10.22 35.76 8.70
CA ARG A 421 -10.71 36.67 9.73
C ARG A 421 -11.91 36.09 10.48
N ASP A 422 -12.84 35.48 9.77
CA ASP A 422 -14.05 34.92 10.39
C ASP A 422 -13.73 33.65 11.19
N ASN A 423 -12.86 32.77 10.68
CA ASN A 423 -12.41 31.58 11.41
C ASN A 423 -11.61 31.93 12.67
N LEU A 424 -10.75 32.96 12.62
CA LEU A 424 -10.00 33.41 13.81
C LEU A 424 -10.92 33.86 14.96
N LYS A 425 -12.12 34.37 14.67
CA LYS A 425 -13.12 34.71 15.70
C LYS A 425 -13.68 33.45 16.37
N GLY A 426 -13.89 32.38 15.59
CA GLY A 426 -14.43 31.10 16.07
C GLY A 426 -13.40 30.15 16.67
N MET A 427 -12.09 30.41 16.48
CA MET A 427 -10.99 29.50 16.86
C MET A 427 -11.08 28.99 18.30
N ARG A 428 -11.29 29.89 19.27
CA ARG A 428 -11.34 29.51 20.69
C ARG A 428 -12.49 28.58 21.01
N ALA A 429 -13.67 28.85 20.42
CA ALA A 429 -14.84 28.00 20.61
C ALA A 429 -14.62 26.61 19.97
N PHE A 430 -14.03 26.58 18.77
CA PHE A 430 -13.66 25.34 18.11
C PHE A 430 -12.66 24.51 18.93
N LEU A 431 -11.56 25.11 19.39
CA LEU A 431 -10.54 24.41 20.18
C LEU A 431 -11.10 23.88 21.51
N ALA A 432 -12.11 24.54 22.09
CA ALA A 432 -12.74 24.09 23.33
C ALA A 432 -13.66 22.87 23.14
N THR A 433 -14.25 22.67 21.96
CA THR A 433 -15.27 21.62 21.73
C THR A 433 -14.83 20.53 20.75
N SER A 434 -13.79 20.77 19.93
CA SER A 434 -13.36 19.88 18.85
C SER A 434 -13.08 18.45 19.32
N ARG A 435 -12.39 18.30 20.46
CA ARG A 435 -12.07 16.98 21.02
C ARG A 435 -13.32 16.17 21.32
N GLN A 436 -14.23 16.73 22.12
CA GLN A 436 -15.49 16.09 22.47
C GLN A 436 -16.29 15.77 21.21
N ARG A 437 -16.34 16.70 20.26
CA ARG A 437 -17.05 16.49 18.99
C ARG A 437 -16.48 15.31 18.19
N CYS A 438 -15.17 15.12 18.15
CA CYS A 438 -14.56 13.97 17.50
C CYS A 438 -14.90 12.65 18.22
N GLU A 439 -14.93 12.66 19.55
CA GLU A 439 -15.32 11.50 20.37
C GLU A 439 -16.79 11.11 20.07
N GLU A 440 -17.72 12.08 20.11
CA GLU A 440 -19.15 11.87 19.76
C GLU A 440 -19.34 11.35 18.34
N LEU A 441 -18.60 11.89 17.35
CA LEU A 441 -18.70 11.42 15.97
C LEU A 441 -18.24 9.97 15.82
N ARG A 442 -17.14 9.59 16.49
CA ARG A 442 -16.66 8.19 16.47
C ARG A 442 -17.64 7.23 17.11
N GLU A 443 -18.25 7.60 18.24
CA GLU A 443 -19.29 6.80 18.88
C GLU A 443 -20.51 6.61 17.97
N ARG A 444 -20.94 7.66 17.28
CA ARG A 444 -22.07 7.59 16.33
C ARG A 444 -21.75 6.80 15.08
N ILE A 445 -20.54 6.90 14.56
CA ILE A 445 -20.06 6.05 13.47
C ILE A 445 -20.16 4.59 13.90
N ALA A 446 -19.61 4.24 15.08
CA ALA A 446 -19.67 2.88 15.60
C ALA A 446 -21.11 2.36 15.81
N ALA A 447 -22.03 3.23 16.22
CA ALA A 447 -23.44 2.90 16.42
C ALA A 447 -24.27 2.75 15.12
N THR A 448 -23.71 3.13 13.96
CA THR A 448 -24.46 3.10 12.68
C THR A 448 -24.66 1.67 12.19
N GLY A 449 -25.89 1.27 11.85
CA GLY A 449 -26.22 -0.12 11.50
C GLY A 449 -26.21 -0.43 10.01
N THR A 450 -26.31 0.57 9.14
CA THR A 450 -26.43 0.37 7.69
C THR A 450 -25.57 1.34 6.87
N GLY A 451 -25.22 0.93 5.65
CA GLY A 451 -24.44 1.76 4.73
C GLY A 451 -25.08 3.14 4.43
N PRO A 452 -26.38 3.21 4.09
CA PRO A 452 -27.04 4.49 3.81
C PRO A 452 -27.07 5.46 5.00
N GLU A 453 -27.24 4.95 6.22
CA GLU A 453 -27.15 5.77 7.45
C GLU A 453 -25.75 6.37 7.61
N LEU A 454 -24.71 5.59 7.34
CA LEU A 454 -23.32 6.05 7.44
C LEU A 454 -23.02 7.12 6.39
N ALA A 455 -23.51 6.95 5.16
CA ALA A 455 -23.41 7.95 4.10
C ALA A 455 -24.18 9.23 4.44
N ALA A 456 -25.32 9.13 5.13
CA ALA A 456 -26.06 10.29 5.62
C ALA A 456 -25.30 11.03 6.73
N LEU A 457 -24.71 10.29 7.68
CA LEU A 457 -23.86 10.85 8.74
C LEU A 457 -22.64 11.56 8.17
N TRP A 458 -22.03 11.02 7.11
CA TRP A 458 -20.96 11.67 6.37
C TRP A 458 -21.34 13.09 5.95
N ALA A 459 -22.42 13.21 5.17
CA ALA A 459 -22.86 14.46 4.58
C ALA A 459 -23.37 15.46 5.64
N ALA A 460 -24.06 14.96 6.67
CA ALA A 460 -24.66 15.80 7.68
C ALA A 460 -23.64 16.36 8.68
N GLU A 461 -22.62 15.59 9.05
CA GLU A 461 -21.81 15.90 10.25
C GLU A 461 -20.31 15.65 10.13
N ILE A 462 -19.88 14.57 9.49
CA ILE A 462 -18.43 14.24 9.40
C ILE A 462 -17.72 15.23 8.47
N GLU A 463 -18.21 15.37 7.24
CA GLU A 463 -17.61 16.29 6.25
C GLU A 463 -17.63 17.74 6.73
N PRO A 464 -18.75 18.30 7.25
CA PRO A 464 -18.76 19.66 7.80
C PRO A 464 -17.75 19.88 8.94
N HIS A 465 -17.56 18.88 9.82
CA HIS A 465 -16.58 18.98 10.91
C HIS A 465 -15.14 18.96 10.38
N VAL A 466 -14.81 18.05 9.46
CA VAL A 466 -13.50 17.96 8.83
C VAL A 466 -13.16 19.25 8.06
N VAL A 467 -14.10 19.76 7.27
CA VAL A 467 -13.97 21.03 6.55
C VAL A 467 -13.71 22.19 7.52
N THR A 468 -14.48 22.26 8.62
CA THR A 468 -14.29 23.28 9.65
C THR A 468 -12.90 23.18 10.28
N SER A 469 -12.46 21.98 10.64
CA SER A 469 -11.14 21.73 11.22
C SER A 469 -10.01 22.17 10.28
N CYS A 470 -10.10 21.84 8.98
CA CYS A 470 -9.13 22.28 7.96
C CYS A 470 -9.08 23.82 7.82
N ARG A 471 -10.26 24.46 7.81
CA ARG A 471 -10.38 25.92 7.75
C ARG A 471 -9.82 26.64 8.99
N MET A 472 -9.95 26.02 10.16
CA MET A 472 -9.31 26.52 11.38
C MET A 472 -7.79 26.40 11.25
N LEU A 473 -7.27 25.27 10.76
CA LEU A 473 -5.83 25.09 10.57
C LEU A 473 -5.24 26.16 9.64
N GLU A 474 -5.93 26.46 8.54
CA GLU A 474 -5.56 27.56 7.65
C GLU A 474 -5.48 28.91 8.37
N ALA A 475 -6.52 29.21 9.16
CA ALA A 475 -6.63 30.46 9.88
C ALA A 475 -5.49 30.62 10.91
N ALA A 476 -5.20 29.57 11.68
CA ALA A 476 -4.10 29.54 12.63
C ALA A 476 -2.74 29.68 11.92
N GLY A 477 -2.53 28.99 10.80
CA GLY A 477 -1.32 29.07 9.99
C GLY A 477 -1.06 30.47 9.41
N ARG A 478 -2.10 31.29 9.22
CA ARG A 478 -1.99 32.69 8.77
C ARG A 478 -2.09 33.72 9.89
N GLN A 479 -2.36 33.29 11.12
CA GLN A 479 -2.39 34.14 12.30
C GLN A 479 -0.99 34.68 12.59
N GLY A 480 -0.90 36.00 12.84
CA GLY A 480 0.30 36.62 13.41
C GLY A 480 1.55 36.66 12.53
N GLY A 481 1.50 36.31 11.24
CA GLY A 481 2.70 36.14 10.38
C GLY A 481 3.72 37.29 10.43
N VAL A 482 3.28 38.56 10.36
CA VAL A 482 4.17 39.72 10.47
C VAL A 482 4.74 39.85 11.88
N THR A 483 3.92 39.66 12.92
CA THR A 483 4.30 39.77 14.32
C THR A 483 5.25 38.66 14.78
N LEU A 484 5.09 37.45 14.23
CA LEU A 484 5.91 36.26 14.55
C LEU A 484 7.35 36.44 14.09
N VAL A 485 7.54 36.87 12.83
CA VAL A 485 8.84 37.11 12.22
C VAL A 485 9.54 38.31 12.88
N HIS A 486 8.85 39.45 13.01
CA HIS A 486 9.45 40.67 13.56
C HIS A 486 9.87 40.56 15.03
N THR A 487 9.18 39.74 15.83
CA THR A 487 9.55 39.58 17.25
C THR A 487 10.82 38.76 17.39
N ARG A 488 10.97 37.71 16.58
CA ARG A 488 12.17 36.86 16.53
C ARG A 488 13.37 37.63 16.00
N ASP A 489 13.24 38.28 14.85
CA ASP A 489 14.35 39.02 14.22
C ASP A 489 14.85 40.14 15.13
N ARG A 490 13.93 40.85 15.79
CA ARG A 490 14.28 41.90 16.75
C ARG A 490 14.99 41.36 17.98
N LEU A 491 14.64 40.17 18.48
CA LEU A 491 15.35 39.54 19.58
C LEU A 491 16.75 39.11 19.14
N ARG A 492 16.90 38.53 17.94
CA ARG A 492 18.19 38.17 17.34
C ARG A 492 19.11 39.38 17.19
N GLU A 493 18.60 40.49 16.67
CA GLU A 493 19.37 41.74 16.57
C GLU A 493 19.82 42.28 17.93
N MET A 494 19.01 42.10 18.98
CA MET A 494 19.30 42.67 20.30
C MET A 494 20.20 41.78 21.17
N MET A 495 20.08 40.45 21.05
CA MET A 495 20.67 39.49 21.98
C MET A 495 21.58 38.44 21.30
N GLY A 496 21.58 38.35 19.97
CA GLY A 496 22.20 37.25 19.24
C GLY A 496 21.28 36.03 19.12
N GLU A 497 21.66 35.08 18.27
CA GLU A 497 20.83 33.93 17.89
C GLU A 497 20.48 33.03 19.09
N ALA A 498 21.49 32.61 19.86
CA ALA A 498 21.32 31.68 20.98
C ALA A 498 20.40 32.22 22.09
N ASP A 499 20.60 33.48 22.50
CA ASP A 499 19.78 34.12 23.55
C ASP A 499 18.37 34.42 23.04
N ALA A 500 18.21 34.82 21.78
CA ALA A 500 16.90 35.06 21.19
C ALA A 500 16.04 33.79 21.15
N GLU A 501 16.63 32.66 20.76
CA GLU A 501 15.94 31.37 20.76
C GLU A 501 15.60 30.91 22.18
N ALA A 502 16.57 30.96 23.11
CA ALA A 502 16.33 30.63 24.51
C ALA A 502 15.23 31.50 25.15
N MET A 503 15.11 32.78 24.78
CA MET A 503 14.04 33.65 25.26
C MET A 503 12.65 33.29 24.70
N LEU A 504 12.59 32.66 23.53
CA LEU A 504 11.37 32.23 22.86
C LEU A 504 10.91 30.83 23.28
N THR A 505 11.75 30.06 23.98
CA THR A 505 11.43 28.69 24.42
C THR A 505 10.58 28.64 25.72
N GLY A 506 9.78 27.57 25.87
CA GLY A 506 9.19 27.14 27.15
C GLY A 506 8.22 28.05 27.93
N VAL A 507 7.69 29.17 27.43
CA VAL A 507 6.84 30.07 28.27
C VAL A 507 5.39 29.57 28.38
N ASN A 508 5.21 28.56 29.23
CA ASN A 508 3.96 27.96 29.65
C ASN A 508 3.52 28.54 31.00
N ALA A 509 2.61 29.53 30.99
CA ALA A 509 1.86 29.87 32.20
C ALA A 509 0.53 29.10 32.29
N ASP A 510 -0.04 28.62 31.16
CA ASP A 510 -1.39 28.03 31.14
C ASP A 510 -1.61 26.89 30.11
N GLY A 511 -0.57 26.21 29.59
CA GLY A 511 -0.79 25.06 28.69
C GLY A 511 0.43 24.57 27.90
N GLU A 512 0.51 23.24 27.71
CA GLU A 512 1.57 22.48 27.03
C GLU A 512 1.50 22.61 25.48
N LEU A 513 2.63 22.44 24.78
CA LEU A 513 2.66 22.32 23.31
C LEU A 513 2.08 20.97 22.88
N ALA A 514 1.14 20.98 21.92
CA ALA A 514 0.49 19.77 21.47
C ALA A 514 1.45 18.75 20.82
N SER A 515 2.55 19.19 20.23
CA SER A 515 3.63 18.33 19.69
C SER A 515 4.40 17.56 20.77
N MET A 516 4.49 18.10 21.99
CA MET A 516 5.11 17.42 23.14
C MET A 516 4.14 16.51 23.89
N GLY A 517 2.84 16.63 23.61
CA GLY A 517 1.76 15.92 24.30
C GLY A 517 1.98 14.41 24.41
N PRO A 518 2.32 13.68 23.33
CA PRO A 518 2.55 12.24 23.41
C PRO A 518 3.69 11.84 24.35
N VAL A 519 4.83 12.54 24.33
CA VAL A 519 5.97 12.21 25.22
C VAL A 519 5.65 12.55 26.67
N LEU A 520 5.02 13.71 26.92
CA LEU A 520 4.58 14.09 28.27
C LEU A 520 3.50 13.14 28.78
N GLY A 521 2.55 12.76 27.94
CA GLY A 521 1.50 11.79 28.23
C GLY A 521 2.07 10.42 28.58
N LEU A 522 3.03 9.91 27.80
CA LEU A 522 3.69 8.65 28.11
C LEU A 522 4.47 8.70 29.43
N SER A 523 5.11 9.84 29.74
CA SER A 523 5.77 10.06 31.04
C SER A 523 4.78 10.06 32.22
N ARG A 524 3.59 10.67 32.04
CA ARG A 524 2.50 10.65 33.02
C ARG A 524 1.93 9.24 33.19
N LEU A 525 1.73 8.51 32.09
CA LEU A 525 1.27 7.12 32.09
C LEU A 525 2.27 6.21 32.82
N ALA A 526 3.57 6.36 32.54
CA ALA A 526 4.65 5.62 33.20
C ALA A 526 4.74 5.91 34.72
N ARG A 527 4.24 7.06 35.18
CA ARG A 527 4.12 7.41 36.60
C ARG A 527 2.83 6.93 37.27
N GLY A 528 1.89 6.39 36.49
CA GLY A 528 0.55 6.05 36.97
C GLY A 528 -0.32 7.28 37.26
N GLU A 529 0.01 8.46 36.71
CA GLU A 529 -0.78 9.70 36.90
C GLU A 529 -2.00 9.77 35.97
N ILE A 530 -1.97 9.01 34.88
CA ILE A 530 -3.08 8.82 33.95
C ILE A 530 -3.17 7.34 33.60
N THR A 531 -4.37 6.89 33.24
CA THR A 531 -4.66 5.56 32.73
C THR A 531 -4.32 5.44 31.24
N ARG A 532 -4.27 4.20 30.72
CA ARG A 532 -4.08 3.95 29.28
C ARG A 532 -5.20 4.57 28.45
N ASP A 533 -6.45 4.47 28.92
CA ASP A 533 -7.60 5.04 28.23
C ASP A 533 -7.53 6.58 28.18
N GLU A 534 -7.12 7.21 29.28
CA GLU A 534 -6.92 8.66 29.31
C GLU A 534 -5.81 9.09 28.33
N PHE A 535 -4.72 8.31 28.24
CA PHE A 535 -3.67 8.55 27.26
C PHE A 535 -4.18 8.39 25.83
N ALA A 536 -4.85 7.27 25.51
CA ALA A 536 -5.37 6.99 24.19
C ALA A 536 -6.37 8.05 23.72
N ARG A 537 -7.26 8.52 24.60
CA ARG A 537 -8.21 9.59 24.29
C ARG A 537 -7.52 10.95 24.08
N ALA A 538 -6.58 11.30 24.94
CA ALA A 538 -5.93 12.61 24.90
C ALA A 538 -4.91 12.74 23.76
N TYR A 539 -4.12 11.69 23.51
CA TYR A 539 -2.92 11.73 22.66
C TYR A 539 -2.88 10.67 21.56
N GLY A 540 -3.76 9.65 21.62
CA GLY A 540 -3.73 8.51 20.70
C GLY A 540 -4.06 8.84 19.25
N HIS A 541 -4.52 10.05 18.94
CA HIS A 541 -4.69 10.55 17.56
C HIS A 541 -3.39 11.01 16.91
N ARG A 542 -2.29 11.13 17.66
CA ARG A 542 -0.98 11.58 17.18
C ARG A 542 -0.07 10.37 17.01
N GLY A 543 0.60 10.28 15.88
CA GLY A 543 1.49 9.16 15.56
C GLY A 543 2.41 9.48 14.39
N PRO A 544 3.19 8.51 13.90
CA PRO A 544 4.05 8.71 12.74
C PRO A 544 3.29 8.84 11.41
N HIS A 545 2.15 8.16 11.28
CA HIS A 545 1.37 8.06 10.03
C HIS A 545 0.06 8.87 10.11
N GLU A 546 0.13 10.14 10.50
CA GLU A 546 -1.07 10.91 10.91
C GLU A 546 -2.14 11.04 9.80
N PHE A 547 -1.74 11.08 8.53
CA PHE A 547 -2.67 11.24 7.40
C PHE A 547 -3.17 9.94 6.79
N GLU A 548 -2.35 8.88 6.80
CA GLU A 548 -2.74 7.59 6.21
C GLU A 548 -3.84 6.94 7.06
N VAL A 549 -5.04 6.82 6.49
CA VAL A 549 -6.21 6.34 7.23
C VAL A 549 -6.30 4.82 7.27
N SER A 550 -5.55 4.07 6.46
CA SER A 550 -5.47 2.61 6.55
C SER A 550 -4.63 2.12 7.74
N ILE A 551 -3.75 2.96 8.28
CA ILE A 551 -2.89 2.61 9.42
C ILE A 551 -3.63 2.89 10.75
N PRO A 552 -3.67 1.92 11.69
CA PRO A 552 -4.20 2.11 13.04
C PRO A 552 -3.59 3.31 13.76
N ARG A 553 -4.42 4.06 14.50
CA ARG A 553 -3.93 5.13 15.35
C ARG A 553 -3.28 4.54 16.61
N PRO A 554 -2.29 5.21 17.21
CA PRO A 554 -1.72 4.79 18.50
C PRO A 554 -2.74 4.55 19.61
N GLY A 555 -3.86 5.27 19.61
CA GLY A 555 -4.95 5.03 20.56
C GLY A 555 -5.82 3.80 20.28
N GLU A 556 -5.62 3.13 19.14
CA GLU A 556 -6.31 1.89 18.73
C GLU A 556 -5.42 0.66 18.92
N ASP A 557 -4.11 0.84 19.10
CA ASP A 557 -3.13 -0.23 19.22
C ASP A 557 -2.48 -0.25 20.63
N PRO A 558 -2.88 -1.18 21.50
CA PRO A 558 -2.28 -1.34 22.83
C PRO A 558 -0.78 -1.68 22.78
N ALA A 559 -0.35 -2.45 21.77
CA ALA A 559 1.04 -2.89 21.63
C ALA A 559 1.96 -1.71 21.31
N TRP A 560 1.47 -0.73 20.55
CA TRP A 560 2.20 0.51 20.29
C TRP A 560 2.55 1.24 21.59
N ILE A 561 1.58 1.40 22.52
CA ILE A 561 1.82 2.08 23.80
C ILE A 561 2.87 1.33 24.62
N ASP A 562 2.82 -0.01 24.63
CA ASP A 562 3.78 -0.84 25.35
C ASP A 562 5.20 -0.71 24.80
N ALA A 563 5.36 -0.71 23.48
CA ALA A 563 6.64 -0.48 22.83
C ALA A 563 7.23 0.89 23.19
N GLN A 564 6.41 1.94 23.20
CA GLN A 564 6.86 3.28 23.58
C GLN A 564 7.24 3.39 25.06
N LEU A 565 6.48 2.76 25.96
CA LEU A 565 6.78 2.74 27.38
C LEU A 565 8.08 1.98 27.69
N ALA A 566 8.38 0.92 26.94
CA ALA A 566 9.64 0.19 27.07
C ALA A 566 10.84 1.10 26.74
N GLY A 567 10.79 1.82 25.60
CA GLY A 567 11.86 2.75 25.19
C GLY A 567 12.04 3.98 26.08
N LEU A 568 11.00 4.37 26.83
CA LEU A 568 11.05 5.52 27.76
C LEU A 568 11.76 5.23 29.09
N ARG A 569 11.83 3.97 29.53
CA ARG A 569 12.48 3.59 30.80
C ARG A 569 13.97 3.97 30.82
N ASP A 570 14.63 3.97 29.66
CA ASP A 570 16.05 4.26 29.52
C ASP A 570 16.38 5.75 29.37
N THR A 571 15.40 6.62 29.09
CA THR A 571 15.62 8.02 28.67
C THR A 571 15.01 9.06 29.59
N ARG A 572 14.18 8.63 30.55
CA ARG A 572 13.37 9.50 31.42
C ARG A 572 14.17 10.54 32.20
N ALA A 573 15.31 10.16 32.78
CA ALA A 573 16.18 11.10 33.51
C ALA A 573 16.83 12.15 32.59
N GLY A 574 17.08 11.79 31.32
CA GLY A 574 17.66 12.70 30.32
C GLY A 574 16.70 13.79 29.86
N THR A 575 15.44 13.44 29.59
CA THR A 575 14.42 14.41 29.14
C THR A 575 14.14 15.49 30.18
N GLU A 576 13.96 15.11 31.45
CA GLU A 576 13.71 16.07 32.54
C GLU A 576 14.94 16.97 32.79
N ALA A 577 16.15 16.42 32.68
CA ALA A 577 17.38 17.19 32.78
C ALA A 577 17.53 18.21 31.63
N LEU A 578 17.22 17.82 30.39
CA LEU A 578 17.23 18.72 29.22
C LEU A 578 16.21 19.86 29.36
N LEU A 579 14.97 19.55 29.75
CA LEU A 579 13.94 20.56 29.98
C LEU A 579 14.32 21.52 31.12
N THR A 580 14.93 21.00 32.19
CA THR A 580 15.41 21.81 33.32
C THR A 580 16.56 22.73 32.89
N ARG A 581 17.54 22.20 32.14
CA ARG A 581 18.65 22.97 31.56
C ARG A 581 18.13 24.07 30.65
N GLN A 582 17.13 23.79 29.84
CA GLN A 582 16.57 24.78 28.94
C GLN A 582 15.84 25.89 29.71
N ARG A 583 15.03 25.55 30.73
CA ARG A 583 14.40 26.55 31.61
C ARG A 583 15.44 27.46 32.27
N ALA A 584 16.54 26.89 32.76
CA ALA A 584 17.64 27.66 33.34
C ALA A 584 18.29 28.60 32.29
N ALA A 585 18.64 28.07 31.11
CA ALA A 585 19.22 28.85 30.02
C ALA A 585 18.31 30.02 29.58
N ARG A 586 17.00 29.79 29.56
CA ARG A 586 16.00 30.83 29.29
C ARG A 586 16.00 31.91 30.37
N GLU A 587 15.91 31.54 31.65
CA GLU A 587 15.90 32.55 32.73
C GLU A 587 17.19 33.36 32.74
N GLU A 588 18.32 32.74 32.45
CA GLU A 588 19.60 33.44 32.27
C GLU A 588 19.58 34.40 31.06
N ALA A 589 19.02 33.99 29.92
CA ALA A 589 18.88 34.84 28.74
C ALA A 589 17.97 36.05 29.04
N TRP A 590 16.87 35.84 29.76
CA TRP A 590 16.03 36.93 30.24
C TRP A 590 16.74 37.83 31.26
N ALA A 591 17.55 37.28 32.15
CA ALA A 591 18.37 38.07 33.08
C ALA A 591 19.42 38.91 32.34
N ARG A 592 20.05 38.35 31.29
CA ARG A 592 20.95 39.10 30.38
C ARG A 592 20.19 40.22 29.66
N PHE A 593 19.00 39.94 29.13
CA PHE A 593 18.15 40.95 28.50
C PHE A 593 17.77 42.06 29.47
N ALA A 594 17.38 41.72 30.71
CA ALA A 594 17.01 42.69 31.74
C ALA A 594 18.19 43.62 32.10
N ARG A 595 19.41 43.07 32.20
CA ARG A 595 20.63 43.86 32.43
C ARG A 595 20.96 44.79 31.26
N ARG A 596 20.87 44.30 30.02
CA ARG A 596 21.22 45.06 28.81
C ARG A 596 20.14 46.07 28.40
N HIS A 597 18.87 45.76 28.69
CA HIS A 597 17.70 46.49 28.23
C HIS A 597 16.59 46.63 29.30
N PRO A 598 16.89 47.21 30.47
CA PRO A 598 15.98 47.19 31.64
C PRO A 598 14.62 47.84 31.37
N ARG A 599 14.58 48.92 30.59
CA ARG A 599 13.33 49.62 30.23
C ARG A 599 12.45 48.88 29.22
N LYS A 600 12.95 47.80 28.60
CA LYS A 600 12.25 47.06 27.53
C LYS A 600 11.77 45.68 27.99
N GLU A 601 12.17 45.19 29.16
CA GLU A 601 11.90 43.82 29.62
C GLU A 601 10.41 43.49 29.65
N SER A 602 9.61 44.29 30.38
CA SER A 602 8.18 44.06 30.54
C SER A 602 7.42 44.03 29.20
N ALA A 603 7.73 44.98 28.32
CA ALA A 603 7.17 45.07 26.98
C ALA A 603 7.58 43.87 26.11
N MET A 604 8.83 43.43 26.19
CA MET A 604 9.32 42.27 25.45
C MET A 604 8.68 40.98 25.95
N ARG A 605 8.59 40.77 27.27
CA ARG A 605 7.87 39.62 27.86
C ARG A 605 6.41 39.58 27.45
N ALA A 606 5.72 40.73 27.39
CA ALA A 606 4.35 40.81 26.89
C ALA A 606 4.24 40.47 25.38
N ARG A 607 5.25 40.84 24.58
CA ARG A 607 5.31 40.50 23.16
C ARG A 607 5.55 39.00 22.94
N VAL A 608 6.51 38.41 23.67
CA VAL A 608 6.79 36.97 23.65
C VAL A 608 5.57 36.16 24.11
N ARG A 609 4.85 36.60 25.16
CA ARG A 609 3.58 35.96 25.56
C ARG A 609 2.52 35.93 24.44
N ARG A 610 2.37 37.03 23.70
CA ARG A 610 1.45 37.08 22.54
C ARG A 610 1.93 36.20 21.38
N TRP A 611 3.23 36.17 21.14
CA TRP A 611 3.85 35.28 20.14
C TRP A 611 3.56 33.81 20.46
N ASN A 612 3.74 33.40 21.73
CA ASN A 612 3.47 32.05 22.20
C ASN A 612 2.00 31.65 22.09
N ALA A 613 1.06 32.55 22.37
CA ALA A 613 -0.36 32.26 22.19
C ALA A 613 -0.68 31.89 20.73
N VAL A 614 -0.08 32.58 19.76
CA VAL A 614 -0.26 32.27 18.33
C VAL A 614 0.37 30.93 17.94
N VAL A 615 1.55 30.61 18.47
CA VAL A 615 2.20 29.31 18.24
C VAL A 615 1.37 28.18 18.85
N ARG A 616 0.84 28.36 20.05
CA ARG A 616 -0.05 27.40 20.71
C ARG A 616 -1.31 27.15 19.90
N ASP A 617 -1.99 28.21 19.45
CA ASP A 617 -3.20 28.07 18.63
C ASP A 617 -2.90 27.22 17.38
N ARG A 618 -1.77 27.46 16.68
CA ARG A 618 -1.33 26.66 15.52
C ARG A 618 -1.15 25.18 15.84
N GLU A 619 -0.43 24.87 16.91
CA GLU A 619 -0.14 23.50 17.33
C GLU A 619 -1.41 22.77 17.78
N SER A 620 -2.26 23.44 18.55
CA SER A 620 -3.55 22.88 19.00
C SER A 620 -4.47 22.63 17.81
N THR A 621 -4.60 23.56 16.87
CA THR A 621 -5.44 23.35 15.69
C THR A 621 -4.91 22.24 14.79
N ARG A 622 -3.58 22.09 14.65
CA ARG A 622 -2.99 20.94 13.94
C ARG A 622 -3.35 19.63 14.63
N SER A 623 -3.21 19.57 15.95
CA SER A 623 -3.57 18.39 16.74
C SER A 623 -5.05 18.02 16.58
N GLU A 624 -5.95 19.00 16.63
CA GLU A 624 -7.39 18.78 16.43
C GLU A 624 -7.74 18.42 14.98
N ASN A 625 -6.95 18.87 14.00
CA ASN A 625 -7.08 18.40 12.63
C ASN A 625 -6.68 16.93 12.47
N MET A 626 -5.61 16.49 13.14
CA MET A 626 -5.23 15.06 13.14
C MET A 626 -6.29 14.20 13.86
N ARG A 627 -6.97 14.76 14.88
CA ARG A 627 -8.11 14.10 15.50
C ARG A 627 -9.30 13.94 14.54
N ALA A 628 -9.55 14.92 13.67
CA ALA A 628 -10.55 14.78 12.61
C ALA A 628 -10.17 13.68 11.59
N PHE A 629 -8.88 13.50 11.29
CA PHE A 629 -8.39 12.35 10.49
C PHE A 629 -8.61 10.99 11.17
N TRP A 630 -8.70 10.96 12.51
CA TRP A 630 -9.12 9.74 13.22
C TRP A 630 -10.62 9.45 13.01
N VAL A 631 -11.46 10.49 12.97
CA VAL A 631 -12.87 10.33 12.60
C VAL A 631 -13.01 9.79 11.17
N LEU A 632 -12.19 10.28 10.22
CA LEU A 632 -12.17 9.78 8.84
C LEU A 632 -11.77 8.30 8.76
N ARG A 633 -10.78 7.88 9.55
CA ARG A 633 -10.43 6.45 9.69
C ARG A 633 -11.60 5.64 10.24
N ALA A 634 -12.21 6.07 11.35
CA ALA A 634 -13.35 5.37 11.94
C ALA A 634 -14.50 5.21 10.95
N PHE A 635 -14.80 6.26 10.18
CA PHE A 635 -15.80 6.23 9.10
C PHE A 635 -15.45 5.17 8.04
N THR A 636 -14.20 5.13 7.60
CA THR A 636 -13.73 4.22 6.55
C THR A 636 -13.76 2.76 7.00
N VAL A 637 -13.26 2.48 8.21
CA VAL A 637 -13.30 1.14 8.83
C VAL A 637 -14.75 0.67 8.97
N ARG A 638 -15.64 1.52 9.49
CA ARG A 638 -17.06 1.18 9.64
C ARG A 638 -17.72 0.91 8.29
N ALA A 639 -17.33 1.63 7.24
CA ALA A 639 -17.84 1.38 5.90
C ALA A 639 -17.39 0.00 5.37
N GLY A 640 -16.14 -0.41 5.63
CA GLY A 640 -15.64 -1.75 5.31
C GLY A 640 -16.39 -2.87 6.03
N GLU A 641 -16.68 -2.67 7.32
CA GLU A 641 -17.49 -3.60 8.13
C GLU A 641 -18.92 -3.73 7.60
N LEU A 642 -19.60 -2.61 7.34
CA LEU A 642 -21.01 -2.60 6.91
C LEU A 642 -21.23 -3.14 5.50
N THR A 643 -20.21 -3.08 4.64
CA THR A 643 -20.28 -3.53 3.24
C THR A 643 -19.73 -4.94 3.03
N GLY A 644 -19.09 -5.51 4.05
CA GLY A 644 -18.52 -6.87 4.04
C GLY A 644 -17.23 -7.01 3.23
N ILE A 645 -16.55 -5.90 2.89
CA ILE A 645 -15.30 -5.93 2.11
C ILE A 645 -14.03 -5.78 2.97
N GLY A 646 -14.17 -5.51 4.27
CA GLY A 646 -13.03 -5.37 5.19
C GLY A 646 -12.06 -4.28 4.72
N ASP A 647 -10.76 -4.59 4.72
CA ASP A 647 -9.68 -3.65 4.40
C ASP A 647 -9.62 -3.23 2.91
N ASP A 648 -10.35 -3.93 2.02
CA ASP A 648 -10.47 -3.50 0.62
C ASP A 648 -11.09 -2.11 0.49
N VAL A 649 -11.83 -1.66 1.51
CA VAL A 649 -12.44 -0.32 1.58
C VAL A 649 -11.41 0.80 1.42
N PHE A 650 -10.16 0.61 1.83
CA PHE A 650 -9.12 1.63 1.71
C PHE A 650 -8.71 1.89 0.26
N PHE A 651 -8.99 0.95 -0.65
CA PHE A 651 -8.67 1.04 -2.07
C PHE A 651 -9.78 1.63 -2.93
N LEU A 652 -10.82 2.19 -2.30
CA LEU A 652 -11.87 2.97 -2.95
C LEU A 652 -11.61 4.46 -2.80
N ASP A 653 -11.89 5.24 -3.84
CA ASP A 653 -11.94 6.69 -3.71
C ASP A 653 -13.23 7.10 -2.97
N LEU A 654 -13.25 8.28 -2.34
CA LEU A 654 -14.41 8.72 -1.54
C LEU A 654 -15.77 8.65 -2.29
N PRO A 655 -15.87 9.05 -3.57
CA PRO A 655 -17.12 8.91 -4.32
C PRO A 655 -17.56 7.45 -4.49
N GLU A 656 -16.62 6.54 -4.73
CA GLU A 656 -16.89 5.11 -4.89
C GLU A 656 -17.31 4.49 -3.55
N LEU A 657 -16.66 4.87 -2.45
CA LEU A 657 -17.05 4.47 -1.10
C LEU A 657 -18.48 4.91 -0.75
N LEU A 658 -18.82 6.16 -1.04
CA LEU A 658 -20.17 6.69 -0.82
C LEU A 658 -21.22 6.03 -1.72
N ALA A 659 -20.85 5.64 -2.94
CA ALA A 659 -21.72 4.89 -3.85
C ALA A 659 -21.93 3.45 -3.35
N LEU A 660 -20.87 2.79 -2.87
CA LEU A 660 -20.92 1.46 -2.27
C LEU A 660 -21.82 1.43 -1.03
N LEU A 661 -21.73 2.44 -0.17
CA LEU A 661 -22.63 2.58 0.98
C LEU A 661 -24.11 2.70 0.59
N ARG A 662 -24.41 3.07 -0.66
CA ARG A 662 -25.77 3.12 -1.22
C ARG A 662 -26.10 1.90 -2.09
N GLY A 663 -25.22 0.91 -2.17
CA GLY A 663 -25.42 -0.37 -2.87
C GLY A 663 -24.72 -0.51 -4.22
N ASP A 664 -24.00 0.51 -4.71
CA ASP A 664 -23.27 0.43 -5.99
C ASP A 664 -21.89 -0.24 -5.81
N ARG A 665 -21.75 -1.46 -6.35
CA ARG A 665 -20.52 -2.27 -6.20
C ARG A 665 -19.51 -2.07 -7.34
N THR A 666 -19.78 -1.19 -8.30
CA THR A 666 -18.92 -0.99 -9.50
C THR A 666 -17.47 -0.63 -9.12
N GLY A 667 -17.28 0.14 -8.05
CA GLY A 667 -15.94 0.53 -7.58
C GLY A 667 -15.03 -0.65 -7.16
N LEU A 668 -15.61 -1.81 -6.83
CA LEU A 668 -14.85 -2.98 -6.36
C LEU A 668 -14.00 -3.61 -7.46
N GLU A 669 -14.34 -3.42 -8.73
CA GLU A 669 -13.61 -3.98 -9.87
C GLU A 669 -12.14 -3.53 -9.93
N ARG A 670 -11.83 -2.35 -9.36
CA ARG A 670 -10.49 -1.75 -9.38
C ARG A 670 -9.65 -2.04 -8.14
N VAL A 671 -10.26 -2.60 -7.08
CA VAL A 671 -9.60 -2.81 -5.78
C VAL A 671 -8.33 -3.65 -5.91
N ALA A 672 -8.41 -4.79 -6.60
CA ALA A 672 -7.25 -5.67 -6.79
C ALA A 672 -6.09 -4.96 -7.50
N ALA A 673 -6.39 -4.15 -8.53
CA ALA A 673 -5.37 -3.39 -9.26
C ALA A 673 -4.74 -2.30 -8.39
N ARG A 674 -5.55 -1.57 -7.63
CA ARG A 674 -5.09 -0.50 -6.73
C ARG A 674 -4.28 -1.03 -5.55
N ARG A 675 -4.65 -2.19 -5.00
CA ARG A 675 -3.86 -2.90 -3.98
C ARG A 675 -2.47 -3.25 -4.50
N ALA A 676 -2.40 -3.88 -5.66
CA ALA A 676 -1.14 -4.20 -6.31
C ALA A 676 -0.28 -2.97 -6.61
N THR A 677 -0.93 -1.86 -6.99
CA THR A 677 -0.28 -0.57 -7.26
C THR A 677 0.31 0.03 -5.99
N TYR A 678 -0.46 0.04 -4.91
CA TYR A 678 -0.03 0.48 -3.59
C TYR A 678 1.18 -0.32 -3.11
N GLU A 679 1.09 -1.65 -3.13
CA GLU A 679 2.17 -2.55 -2.70
C GLU A 679 3.45 -2.32 -3.52
N ARG A 680 3.30 -2.15 -4.84
CA ARG A 680 4.43 -1.83 -5.72
C ARG A 680 5.13 -0.54 -5.31
N TYR A 681 4.39 0.54 -5.06
CA TYR A 681 4.97 1.83 -4.70
C TYR A 681 5.46 1.92 -3.26
N ALA A 682 4.81 1.20 -2.33
CA ALA A 682 5.21 1.08 -0.94
C ALA A 682 6.55 0.34 -0.80
N ALA A 683 6.82 -0.63 -1.68
CA ALA A 683 8.10 -1.33 -1.73
C ALA A 683 9.27 -0.49 -2.29
N LEU A 684 8.99 0.66 -2.91
CA LEU A 684 10.05 1.53 -3.44
C LEU A 684 10.65 2.42 -2.35
N PRO A 685 11.96 2.75 -2.46
CA PRO A 685 12.61 3.66 -1.53
C PRO A 685 11.99 5.07 -1.57
N PRO A 686 12.19 5.91 -0.52
CA PRO A 686 11.76 7.29 -0.53
C PRO A 686 12.22 8.03 -1.79
N TYR A 687 11.29 8.73 -2.44
CA TYR A 687 11.55 9.40 -3.71
C TYR A 687 12.36 10.69 -3.54
N PRO A 688 12.94 11.23 -4.63
CA PRO A 688 13.71 12.46 -4.58
C PRO A 688 12.93 13.65 -4.01
N VAL A 689 13.61 14.49 -3.23
CA VAL A 689 13.00 15.72 -2.69
C VAL A 689 12.54 16.64 -3.82
N LEU A 690 13.34 16.78 -4.88
CA LEU A 690 12.98 17.55 -6.08
C LEU A 690 12.88 16.64 -7.30
N ILE A 691 11.81 16.79 -8.08
CA ILE A 691 11.58 16.06 -9.32
C ILE A 691 11.31 17.08 -10.43
N VAL A 692 12.12 17.06 -11.49
CA VAL A 692 11.90 17.87 -12.70
C VAL A 692 11.47 16.98 -13.84
N GLY A 693 10.33 17.32 -14.44
CA GLY A 693 9.76 16.61 -15.57
C GLY A 693 9.11 15.29 -15.19
N HIS A 694 9.04 14.39 -16.17
CA HIS A 694 8.42 13.08 -16.02
C HIS A 694 9.31 12.16 -15.20
N PHE A 695 8.77 11.58 -14.13
CA PHE A 695 9.49 10.71 -13.22
C PHE A 695 8.95 9.29 -13.29
N ASP A 696 9.81 8.32 -13.53
CA ASP A 696 9.49 6.89 -13.39
C ASP A 696 10.09 6.37 -12.08
N PRO A 697 9.28 6.16 -11.03
CA PRO A 697 9.78 5.73 -9.73
C PRO A 697 10.48 4.37 -9.77
N VAL A 698 10.03 3.46 -10.64
CA VAL A 698 10.51 2.07 -10.70
C VAL A 698 11.87 2.04 -11.38
N ARG A 699 11.99 2.75 -12.50
CA ARG A 699 13.27 2.91 -13.19
C ARG A 699 14.28 3.66 -12.34
N TRP A 700 13.86 4.72 -11.65
CA TRP A 700 14.73 5.48 -10.74
C TRP A 700 15.22 4.64 -9.57
N ALA A 701 14.35 3.82 -8.96
CA ALA A 701 14.74 2.95 -7.85
C ALA A 701 15.73 1.85 -8.28
N ALA A 702 15.64 1.37 -9.52
CA ALA A 702 16.55 0.37 -10.09
C ALA A 702 17.95 0.93 -10.43
N ASP A 703 18.11 2.25 -10.50
CA ASP A 703 19.39 2.88 -10.77
C ASP A 703 20.31 2.82 -9.52
N PRO A 704 21.51 2.21 -9.63
CA PRO A 704 22.47 2.17 -8.53
C PRO A 704 23.07 3.54 -8.20
N ASP A 705 23.11 4.47 -9.18
CA ASP A 705 23.66 5.82 -9.04
C ASP A 705 22.56 6.86 -8.72
N ARG A 706 21.37 6.40 -8.33
CA ARG A 706 20.23 7.27 -8.02
C ARG A 706 20.55 8.27 -6.90
N ARG A 707 20.01 9.48 -7.05
CA ARG A 707 20.09 10.54 -6.06
C ARG A 707 18.77 10.73 -5.33
N GLY A 708 18.83 10.87 -4.01
CA GLY A 708 17.66 11.15 -3.15
C GLY A 708 17.30 12.64 -3.00
N ASP A 709 18.17 13.56 -3.42
CA ASP A 709 17.89 15.00 -3.34
C ASP A 709 17.19 15.55 -4.59
N ILE A 710 17.60 15.09 -5.78
CA ILE A 710 17.07 15.60 -7.03
C ILE A 710 17.03 14.56 -8.14
N TYR A 711 15.95 14.59 -8.91
CA TYR A 711 15.82 13.94 -10.21
C TYR A 711 15.50 15.00 -11.28
N ASP A 712 16.21 14.95 -12.40
CA ASP A 712 15.95 15.80 -13.55
C ASP A 712 15.85 14.95 -14.82
N ALA A 713 14.65 14.87 -15.39
CA ALA A 713 14.39 14.11 -16.61
C ALA A 713 15.22 14.58 -17.82
N ARG A 714 15.78 15.80 -17.77
CA ARG A 714 16.64 16.37 -18.82
C ARG A 714 18.10 15.90 -18.71
N GLY A 715 18.46 15.19 -17.64
CA GLY A 715 19.82 14.68 -17.41
C GLY A 715 20.82 15.71 -16.89
N ALA A 716 20.35 16.87 -16.39
CA ALA A 716 21.22 17.89 -15.83
C ALA A 716 21.89 17.39 -14.53
N ARG A 717 23.22 17.42 -14.49
CA ARG A 717 24.00 17.09 -13.29
C ARG A 717 24.20 18.34 -12.42
N VAL A 718 23.39 18.48 -11.39
CA VAL A 718 23.60 19.52 -10.36
C VAL A 718 24.78 19.10 -9.46
N PRO A 719 25.83 19.92 -9.28
CA PRO A 719 26.99 19.58 -8.44
C PRO A 719 26.60 19.31 -6.98
N VAL A 720 27.29 18.37 -6.33
CA VAL A 720 27.15 18.10 -4.89
C VAL A 720 28.27 18.84 -4.15
N SER A 721 27.91 19.69 -3.18
CA SER A 721 28.86 20.41 -2.32
C SER A 721 29.60 19.45 -1.37
N ASP A 722 30.87 19.71 -1.04
CA ASP A 722 31.64 18.90 -0.07
C ASP A 722 31.11 19.03 1.37
N THR A 723 30.45 20.14 1.70
CA THR A 723 29.74 20.32 2.98
C THR A 723 28.26 19.99 2.80
N VAL A 724 27.67 19.23 3.73
CA VAL A 724 26.22 19.04 3.78
C VAL A 724 25.60 20.31 4.37
N THR A 725 24.68 20.94 3.65
CA THR A 725 24.07 22.20 4.07
C THR A 725 22.56 22.05 4.10
N GLY A 726 21.93 22.50 5.20
CA GLY A 726 20.48 22.54 5.36
C GLY A 726 20.01 23.91 5.83
N PHE A 727 18.91 23.92 6.56
CA PHE A 727 18.41 25.06 7.30
C PHE A 727 18.83 24.99 8.77
N PRO A 728 19.11 26.13 9.42
CA PRO A 728 19.26 26.22 10.86
C PRO A 728 17.97 25.78 11.57
N GLY A 729 17.99 24.59 12.16
CA GLY A 729 16.86 23.99 12.88
C GLY A 729 16.85 24.45 14.32
N ALA A 730 17.88 24.12 15.08
CA ALA A 730 18.07 24.53 16.47
C ALA A 730 19.54 24.91 16.72
N PRO A 731 19.83 26.02 17.40
CA PRO A 731 21.19 26.54 17.53
C PRO A 731 22.07 25.65 18.42
N GLY A 732 23.39 25.75 18.20
CA GLY A 732 24.42 25.05 18.96
C GLY A 732 25.34 24.22 18.05
N VAL A 733 26.50 23.84 18.58
CA VAL A 733 27.52 23.08 17.85
C VAL A 733 27.90 21.85 18.65
N VAL A 734 27.82 20.68 18.02
CA VAL A 734 28.14 19.39 18.63
C VAL A 734 28.95 18.54 17.65
N GLU A 735 29.89 17.77 18.20
CA GLU A 735 30.59 16.70 17.49
C GLU A 735 30.17 15.35 18.05
N GLY A 736 29.98 14.38 17.17
CA GLY A 736 29.52 13.05 17.58
C GLY A 736 29.58 12.03 16.45
N ILE A 737 29.20 10.80 16.78
CA ILE A 737 29.07 9.71 15.81
C ILE A 737 27.70 9.80 15.14
N ALA A 738 27.69 9.79 13.81
CA ALA A 738 26.48 9.74 13.00
C ALA A 738 25.84 8.36 13.10
N ARG A 739 24.54 8.35 13.36
CA ARG A 739 23.68 7.16 13.30
C ARG A 739 22.57 7.43 12.29
N VAL A 740 22.64 6.77 11.15
CA VAL A 740 21.67 6.86 10.05
C VAL A 740 20.54 5.86 10.31
N ILE A 741 19.34 6.39 10.58
CA ILE A 741 18.16 5.61 10.94
C ILE A 741 17.04 5.90 9.93
N SER A 742 16.44 4.86 9.37
CA SER A 742 15.41 4.99 8.33
C SER A 742 14.03 5.32 8.88
N GLY A 743 13.70 4.78 10.06
CA GLY A 743 12.37 4.91 10.66
C GLY A 743 12.40 4.82 12.20
N PRO A 744 11.33 5.27 12.88
CA PRO A 744 11.28 5.32 14.33
C PRO A 744 11.32 3.94 15.02
N GLU A 745 10.95 2.88 14.30
CA GLU A 745 11.04 1.48 14.74
C GLU A 745 12.49 1.02 15.02
N GLU A 746 13.48 1.63 14.38
CA GLU A 746 14.90 1.32 14.55
C GLU A 746 15.56 2.11 15.71
N GLY A 747 14.76 2.84 16.50
CA GLY A 747 15.26 3.78 17.50
C GLY A 747 16.19 3.22 18.57
N GLU A 748 16.12 1.93 18.84
CA GLU A 748 17.03 1.25 19.77
C GLU A 748 18.49 1.38 19.35
N ARG A 749 18.77 1.51 18.04
CA ARG A 749 20.11 1.69 17.46
C ARG A 749 20.79 2.99 17.87
N LEU A 750 20.04 4.04 18.20
CA LEU A 750 20.59 5.36 18.55
C LEU A 750 21.19 5.37 19.96
N LYS A 751 22.51 5.33 20.12
CA LYS A 751 23.08 5.36 21.47
C LYS A 751 23.07 6.79 22.06
N PRO A 752 22.98 6.94 23.40
CA PRO A 752 23.08 8.25 24.04
C PRO A 752 24.36 8.98 23.62
N GLY A 753 24.23 10.24 23.16
CA GLY A 753 25.35 11.06 22.70
C GLY A 753 25.70 10.94 21.22
N GLU A 754 25.05 10.04 20.47
CA GLU A 754 25.17 9.96 19.01
C GLU A 754 24.32 11.03 18.31
N ILE A 755 24.63 11.33 17.04
CA ILE A 755 23.90 12.27 16.20
C ILE A 755 22.91 11.49 15.34
N LEU A 756 21.63 11.81 15.49
CA LEU A 756 20.57 11.20 14.69
C LEU A 756 20.59 11.80 13.28
N VAL A 757 20.79 10.95 12.27
CA VAL A 757 20.69 11.30 10.84
C VAL A 757 19.53 10.50 10.25
N THR A 758 18.54 11.16 9.64
CA THR A 758 17.39 10.47 9.05
C THR A 758 16.79 11.27 7.88
N THR A 759 15.92 10.65 7.09
CA THR A 759 15.28 11.32 5.96
C THR A 759 14.28 12.38 6.45
N LEU A 760 13.48 12.05 7.45
CA LEU A 760 12.46 12.93 8.03
C LEU A 760 12.19 12.57 9.48
N THR A 761 11.59 13.50 10.23
CA THR A 761 11.10 13.22 11.58
C THR A 761 9.65 13.62 11.71
N ASN A 762 8.90 12.86 12.50
CA ASN A 762 7.52 13.16 12.89
C ASN A 762 7.36 12.91 14.40
N VAL A 763 6.13 12.95 14.90
CA VAL A 763 5.83 12.77 16.32
C VAL A 763 6.33 11.41 16.84
N GLY A 764 6.38 10.37 16.01
CA GLY A 764 6.90 9.05 16.38
C GLY A 764 8.39 9.04 16.75
N TRP A 765 9.17 10.03 16.30
CA TRP A 765 10.59 10.15 16.61
C TRP A 765 10.87 10.87 17.94
N THR A 766 9.90 11.61 18.46
CA THR A 766 10.05 12.45 19.67
C THR A 766 10.68 11.71 20.86
N PRO A 767 10.36 10.42 21.13
CA PRO A 767 10.99 9.66 22.22
C PRO A 767 12.50 9.45 22.08
N MET A 768 13.07 9.57 20.87
CA MET A 768 14.51 9.40 20.63
C MET A 768 15.32 10.67 20.83
N PHE A 769 14.70 11.84 20.64
CA PHE A 769 15.40 13.12 20.70
C PHE A 769 16.20 13.29 22.00
N PRO A 770 15.72 12.88 23.19
CA PRO A 770 16.51 12.95 24.43
C PRO A 770 17.83 12.17 24.43
N ARG A 771 17.99 11.15 23.57
CA ARG A 771 19.24 10.38 23.41
C ARG A 771 20.22 11.06 22.45
N ALA A 772 19.71 11.84 21.50
CA ALA A 772 20.49 12.45 20.44
C ALA A 772 21.31 13.64 20.96
N ALA A 773 22.57 13.73 20.54
CA ALA A 773 23.40 14.92 20.77
C ALA A 773 23.15 16.03 19.74
N ALA A 774 22.70 15.66 18.54
CA ALA A 774 22.19 16.56 17.50
C ALA A 774 21.24 15.81 16.55
N VAL A 775 20.44 16.54 15.78
CA VAL A 775 19.51 15.97 14.78
C VAL A 775 19.81 16.53 13.39
N VAL A 776 19.95 15.65 12.40
CA VAL A 776 20.15 15.99 10.99
C VAL A 776 19.07 15.33 10.15
N THR A 777 18.35 16.10 9.34
CA THR A 777 17.31 15.56 8.45
C THR A 777 17.46 15.98 6.98
N ASP A 778 17.12 15.09 6.04
CA ASP A 778 17.08 15.42 4.60
C ASP A 778 15.89 16.30 4.25
N MET A 779 14.73 16.04 4.85
CA MET A 779 13.51 16.82 4.70
C MET A 779 13.22 17.65 5.96
N GLY A 780 12.60 18.81 5.75
CA GLY A 780 12.17 19.71 6.80
C GLY A 780 12.66 21.15 6.63
N ALA A 781 12.23 22.01 7.54
CA ALA A 781 12.48 23.45 7.53
C ALA A 781 12.54 24.02 8.94
N PRO A 782 12.92 25.30 9.12
CA PRO A 782 13.05 25.90 10.46
C PRO A 782 11.81 25.86 11.37
N LEU A 783 10.64 25.53 10.84
CA LEU A 783 9.38 25.40 11.59
C LEU A 783 8.84 23.95 11.61
N SER A 784 9.66 22.98 11.20
CA SER A 784 9.32 21.55 11.21
C SER A 784 9.25 20.97 12.62
N HIS A 785 8.70 19.75 12.74
CA HIS A 785 8.62 19.04 14.02
C HIS A 785 10.01 18.88 14.64
N ALA A 786 10.99 18.41 13.86
CA ALA A 786 12.39 18.29 14.31
C ALA A 786 12.92 19.60 14.90
N SER A 787 12.72 20.72 14.20
CA SER A 787 13.23 22.02 14.66
C SER A 787 12.56 22.48 15.95
N ILE A 788 11.25 22.26 16.08
CA ILE A 788 10.48 22.67 17.27
C ILE A 788 10.90 21.85 18.49
N VAL A 789 10.93 20.52 18.36
CA VAL A 789 11.29 19.62 19.47
C VAL A 789 12.75 19.78 19.87
N ALA A 790 13.67 19.87 18.91
CA ALA A 790 15.09 20.07 19.18
C ALA A 790 15.35 21.38 19.94
N ARG A 791 14.67 22.48 19.57
CA ARG A 791 14.73 23.76 20.32
C ARG A 791 14.22 23.62 21.75
N GLU A 792 13.09 22.93 21.94
CA GLU A 792 12.51 22.79 23.27
C GLU A 792 13.39 21.95 24.21
N LEU A 793 14.11 20.96 23.65
CA LEU A 793 15.07 20.13 24.36
C LEU A 793 16.49 20.74 24.44
N GLY A 794 16.78 21.81 23.70
CA GLY A 794 18.09 22.45 23.67
C GLY A 794 19.17 21.64 22.95
N ILE A 795 18.78 20.86 21.93
CA ILE A 795 19.67 20.01 21.14
C ILE A 795 19.87 20.66 19.75
N PRO A 796 21.11 20.77 19.22
CA PRO A 796 21.34 21.33 17.90
C PRO A 796 20.65 20.54 16.78
N ALA A 797 20.16 21.24 15.75
CA ALA A 797 19.52 20.59 14.62
C ALA A 797 19.78 21.29 13.29
N VAL A 798 20.02 20.50 12.24
CA VAL A 798 20.11 20.93 10.84
C VAL A 798 19.11 20.13 10.02
N VAL A 799 18.14 20.80 9.39
CA VAL A 799 17.02 20.14 8.70
C VAL A 799 16.97 20.53 7.23
N GLY A 800 16.35 19.71 6.39
CA GLY A 800 16.21 20.04 4.96
C GLY A 800 17.53 20.01 4.20
N THR A 801 18.42 19.07 4.54
CA THR A 801 19.75 18.92 3.89
C THR A 801 19.66 18.31 2.50
N GLY A 802 18.56 17.63 2.18
CA GLY A 802 18.31 16.92 0.92
C GLY A 802 19.11 15.64 0.73
N ASN A 803 20.34 15.55 1.24
CA ASN A 803 21.26 14.45 0.94
C ASN A 803 22.19 14.02 2.11
N ALA A 804 21.91 14.39 3.36
CA ALA A 804 22.68 13.90 4.49
C ALA A 804 22.65 12.36 4.59
N THR A 805 21.49 11.71 4.42
CA THR A 805 21.41 10.23 4.52
C THR A 805 22.13 9.52 3.37
N MET A 806 22.27 10.18 2.23
CA MET A 806 23.02 9.67 1.08
C MET A 806 24.54 9.80 1.27
N ARG A 807 24.98 10.81 2.02
CA ARG A 807 26.39 11.19 2.12
C ARG A 807 27.07 10.70 3.40
N LEU A 808 26.33 10.67 4.50
CA LEU A 808 26.81 10.23 5.79
C LEU A 808 26.53 8.74 5.96
N ARG A 809 27.47 8.03 6.56
CA ARG A 809 27.37 6.60 6.86
C ARG A 809 27.29 6.39 8.37
N ASP A 810 26.71 5.26 8.74
CA ASP A 810 26.73 4.79 10.12
C ASP A 810 28.16 4.72 10.66
N GLY A 811 28.42 5.40 11.77
CA GLY A 811 29.74 5.44 12.40
C GLY A 811 30.61 6.63 12.01
N ASP A 812 30.21 7.43 11.04
CA ASP A 812 30.96 8.63 10.64
C ASP A 812 31.07 9.61 11.81
N ARG A 813 32.23 10.23 12.01
CA ARG A 813 32.38 11.30 12.99
C ARG A 813 32.06 12.63 12.29
N ILE A 814 31.07 13.35 12.81
CA ILE A 814 30.58 14.59 12.19
C ILE A 814 30.51 15.74 13.18
N ARG A 815 30.65 16.97 12.66
CA ARG A 815 30.32 18.21 13.36
C ARG A 815 29.02 18.76 12.80
N VAL A 816 28.07 19.01 13.70
CA VAL A 816 26.78 19.64 13.36
C VAL A 816 26.77 21.05 13.94
N ASP A 817 26.63 22.04 13.08
CA ASP A 817 26.42 23.43 13.44
C ASP A 817 24.97 23.82 13.10
N GLY A 818 24.13 23.79 14.12
CA GLY A 818 22.71 24.09 14.02
C GLY A 818 22.39 25.58 13.86
N GLU A 819 23.37 26.46 14.08
CA GLU A 819 23.24 27.92 13.86
C GLU A 819 23.52 28.26 12.40
N ARG A 820 24.58 27.68 11.81
CA ARG A 820 24.93 27.87 10.39
C ARG A 820 24.17 26.97 9.44
N GLY A 821 23.57 25.88 9.96
CA GLY A 821 22.86 24.91 9.15
C GLY A 821 23.81 24.01 8.35
N THR A 822 24.96 23.65 8.91
CA THR A 822 26.02 22.89 8.22
C THR A 822 26.39 21.61 8.96
N VAL A 823 26.70 20.56 8.21
CA VAL A 823 27.22 19.29 8.71
C VAL A 823 28.51 18.95 7.98
N GLU A 824 29.58 18.76 8.76
CA GLU A 824 30.93 18.50 8.27
C GLU A 824 31.37 17.10 8.70
N LEU A 825 31.93 16.33 7.76
CA LEU A 825 32.60 15.07 8.06
C LEU A 825 33.97 15.38 8.65
N LEU A 826 34.27 14.84 9.84
CA LEU A 826 35.56 15.03 10.50
C LEU A 826 36.48 13.87 10.11
N THR A 827 37.61 14.17 9.48
CA THR A 827 38.61 13.14 9.19
C THR A 827 39.45 12.85 10.44
N PRO A 828 40.05 11.65 10.58
CA PRO A 828 40.90 11.33 11.73
C PRO A 828 42.04 12.33 11.98
N GLN A 829 42.48 13.05 10.96
CA GLN A 829 43.54 14.07 11.04
C GLN A 829 43.11 15.40 11.71
N ASP A 830 41.81 15.68 11.82
CA ASP A 830 41.31 16.93 12.44
C ASP A 830 41.41 16.92 13.98
N SER A 831 41.78 15.77 14.56
CA SER A 831 41.94 15.56 16.02
C SER A 831 43.21 16.20 16.63
N ALA A 832 44.10 16.77 15.82
CA ALA A 832 45.42 17.26 16.27
C ALA A 832 45.56 18.78 16.40
N LYS A 833 44.48 19.58 16.32
CA LYS A 833 44.53 21.01 16.69
C LYS A 833 43.81 21.26 18.02
N PRO A 834 44.53 21.37 19.14
CA PRO A 834 43.93 21.87 20.37
C PRO A 834 43.53 23.33 20.19
N ALA A 835 42.37 23.68 20.75
CA ALA A 835 41.88 25.05 20.84
C ALA A 835 42.97 25.95 21.44
N THR A 836 43.46 26.90 20.64
CA THR A 836 44.33 27.98 21.14
C THR A 836 43.50 28.84 22.09
N ALA A 837 43.68 28.61 23.39
CA ALA A 837 43.29 29.56 24.43
C ALA A 837 44.04 30.86 24.18
N GLY A 838 43.31 31.93 23.85
CA GLY A 838 43.84 33.27 23.85
C GLY A 838 44.11 33.70 25.29
N THR A 839 45.38 33.67 25.70
CA THR A 839 45.86 34.48 26.81
C THR A 839 46.13 35.88 26.27
N GLY A 840 45.29 36.83 26.69
CA GLY A 840 45.53 38.25 26.48
C GLY A 840 46.72 38.75 27.29
N VAL A 841 47.49 39.63 26.65
CA VAL A 841 47.98 40.87 27.25
C VAL A 841 47.26 41.99 26.53
#